data_AF-A0A1E1J8T0-F1
#
_entry.id   AF-A0A1E1J8T0-F1
#
_cell.length_a   1.000
_cell.length_b   1.000
_cell.length_c   1.000
_cell.angle_alpha   90.00
_cell.angle_beta   90.00
_cell.angle_gamma   90.00
#
_symmetry.space_group_name_H-M   'P 1'
#
loop_
_entity.id
_entity.type
_entity.pdbx_description
1 polymer ?
#
loop_
_entity_poly.entity_id
_entity_poly.type
_entity_poly.pdbx_seq_one_letter_code
_entity_poly.pdbx_strand_id
1 'polypeptide(L)'
;MSEDLFKETLASLSKKGDGHIKCVKLDLNDHQLELLITALEHSPTDVKTVDVSNNSITSSSVACLVRFLETALVQSLDLHNNQIDEDGALQFLSLFEKETSIKLLDLRNNACSVATAARLYYLSKREKYPLAVRSTLLSGKASQISFSGMTYGDLEKELLQYLLQLEGLEAVDFSGLDLGPGGMFVVGTFLKDTQVSSLSFRECSLTNDAVLKFVEAADLAHHRSLRSFDFSSNMGLTNDLVRKLISSMFDHNSCITSFVLTATSITPAYCGVVQKECAVNQEHPAIKRAVVALRNNSSAAQEINLQWDAPLPTCMYHLADFIAASTVIQHLNISNTLVDDAGLKLLSDALQKNSTLKVIELANCHVTATGIQTLFVVLAKGKCAVEEVNIANNSLDDDSVQFITAALRANPKLTTLNVDVNPAISTASMQEMAGLTMVNRAPPRIRSVLPSIENNCKNVVSVDFSGNDVALNDDSVWVLAQALRLNSTVRRLNLSHNSFGDMGASYLADYIASNSTMLELNLSSCTIGNRGAHRLCEALATNQTLQLLDLSNNMMDGDGLSALLRVLRENNTLRELKLERTRVPAEFAERVKIACSLNRECAAVKRVCYRLHDEDVSLKKIELSNPDDERVIDDISVSTICTALSNNSFVEVIDLSGNHIGENGCAALAAMLSQCTCKVRTINLSKNPIDDDAVAKLLDGFPNTKTLREVLLYNTNITDLGIEILAKGLEKNQSIVWIGVANDDAVSEQVTLLKRNLALNTGPTELKHIILSIDAGAVLEDVDMSRPIDCSLDDSMCQFLCASLVGSRMLRSLKLSHNTLSSACVPYIVEVVELCPSLVSLDLSDNQIDQSGAQQIIACLERVSHLRSVDVTNNLFSPQSLERVSHLVSLNLGSEVLKKLHLATARGEALPKDIVLNGVTNSYKLTDEDVVILAGILQDCSAVKSLDLSSNNFSDAGCIAIAEVLRVNHALEALNLTGNAIGANGGAALYFALKVNPQLQHIWLENTAIPREILEDIASLLHVNQTPYRAVIDMRDVKLDEVSDETQFRSTDYYVAQTISLKNESIEGCMRAEVQPIK
;
A
#
# COMPACT_ATOMS: atom_id res chain seq x y z
N MET A 1 -34.21 -17.46 98.96
CA MET A 1 -33.99 -17.72 100.41
C MET A 1 -35.32 -18.14 101.04
N SER A 2 -35.38 -18.74 102.24
CA SER A 2 -36.69 -18.93 102.90
C SER A 2 -37.26 -17.58 103.37
N GLU A 3 -38.59 -17.42 103.27
CA GLU A 3 -39.24 -16.12 103.47
C GLU A 3 -39.11 -15.61 104.91
N ASP A 4 -39.15 -16.51 105.90
CA ASP A 4 -38.96 -16.16 107.31
C ASP A 4 -37.52 -15.73 107.59
N LEU A 5 -36.52 -16.41 107.01
CA LEU A 5 -35.11 -16.03 107.14
C LEU A 5 -34.82 -14.68 106.45
N PHE A 6 -35.54 -14.38 105.36
CA PHE A 6 -35.49 -13.05 104.74
C PHE A 6 -36.07 -11.99 105.70
N LYS A 7 -37.24 -12.21 106.29
CA LYS A 7 -37.83 -11.32 107.30
C LYS A 7 -36.94 -11.12 108.53
N GLU A 8 -36.28 -12.17 109.03
CA GLU A 8 -35.27 -12.07 110.09
C GLU A 8 -34.04 -11.25 109.67
N THR A 9 -33.59 -11.39 108.41
CA THR A 9 -32.49 -10.61 107.86
C THR A 9 -32.85 -9.12 107.76
N LEU A 10 -34.04 -8.79 107.26
CA LEU A 10 -34.58 -7.41 107.24
C LEU A 10 -34.71 -6.82 108.66
N ALA A 11 -35.18 -7.63 109.61
CA ALA A 11 -35.31 -7.25 111.02
C ALA A 11 -33.96 -7.13 111.76
N SER A 12 -32.89 -7.76 111.24
CA SER A 12 -31.52 -7.57 111.71
C SER A 12 -30.90 -6.30 111.12
N LEU A 13 -31.07 -6.07 109.81
CA LEU A 13 -30.59 -4.86 109.10
C LEU A 13 -31.15 -3.58 109.73
N SER A 14 -32.47 -3.49 109.89
CA SER A 14 -33.15 -2.34 110.53
C SER A 14 -32.86 -2.15 112.02
N LYS A 15 -32.10 -3.05 112.67
CA LYS A 15 -31.74 -2.95 114.11
C LYS A 15 -30.25 -2.83 114.41
N LYS A 16 -29.40 -3.45 113.60
CA LYS A 16 -27.94 -3.43 113.75
C LYS A 16 -27.24 -2.61 112.68
N GLY A 17 -27.86 -2.50 111.51
CA GLY A 17 -27.24 -2.05 110.28
C GLY A 17 -26.25 -3.08 109.71
N ASP A 18 -25.98 -2.97 108.42
CA ASP A 18 -24.80 -3.55 107.79
C ASP A 18 -24.31 -2.58 106.69
N GLY A 19 -23.01 -2.43 106.56
CA GLY A 19 -22.39 -1.66 105.48
C GLY A 19 -22.33 -2.41 104.16
N HIS A 20 -22.45 -3.75 104.18
CA HIS A 20 -22.16 -4.62 103.04
C HIS A 20 -23.26 -5.68 102.80
N ILE A 21 -24.34 -5.27 102.12
CA ILE A 21 -25.46 -6.15 101.78
C ILE A 21 -25.05 -7.10 100.65
N LYS A 22 -25.22 -8.41 100.85
CA LYS A 22 -24.99 -9.43 99.81
C LYS A 22 -26.12 -10.45 99.78
N CYS A 23 -26.92 -10.38 98.72
CA CYS A 23 -28.15 -11.13 98.50
C CYS A 23 -28.15 -11.83 97.12
N VAL A 24 -27.04 -12.51 96.81
CA VAL A 24 -26.74 -13.11 95.50
C VAL A 24 -27.33 -14.51 95.37
N LYS A 25 -27.94 -14.84 94.22
CA LYS A 25 -28.54 -16.17 93.93
C LYS A 25 -29.55 -16.60 95.00
N LEU A 26 -30.44 -15.68 95.38
CA LEU A 26 -31.49 -15.90 96.37
C LEU A 26 -32.90 -15.98 95.76
N ASP A 27 -33.01 -15.84 94.44
CA ASP A 27 -34.24 -15.70 93.65
C ASP A 27 -35.11 -14.52 94.08
N LEU A 28 -34.48 -13.38 94.41
CA LEU A 28 -35.19 -12.15 94.75
C LEU A 28 -36.03 -11.65 93.57
N ASN A 29 -37.27 -11.25 93.87
CA ASN A 29 -38.16 -10.54 92.95
C ASN A 29 -38.31 -9.06 93.35
N ASP A 30 -38.98 -8.27 92.51
CA ASP A 30 -39.19 -6.83 92.70
C ASP A 30 -39.76 -6.46 94.07
N HIS A 31 -40.79 -7.17 94.55
CA HIS A 31 -41.42 -6.89 95.84
C HIS A 31 -40.48 -7.19 97.02
N GLN A 32 -39.66 -8.24 96.91
CA GLN A 32 -38.63 -8.52 97.90
C GLN A 32 -37.51 -7.47 97.89
N LEU A 33 -37.22 -6.86 96.73
CA LEU A 33 -36.29 -5.75 96.63
C LEU A 33 -36.85 -4.47 97.27
N GLU A 34 -38.14 -4.16 97.09
CA GLU A 34 -38.82 -3.06 97.80
C GLU A 34 -38.78 -3.23 99.32
N LEU A 35 -39.02 -4.45 99.82
CA LEU A 35 -38.91 -4.78 101.24
C LEU A 35 -37.47 -4.67 101.76
N LEU A 36 -36.48 -5.04 100.94
CA LEU A 36 -35.06 -4.83 101.24
C LEU A 36 -34.73 -3.34 101.33
N ILE A 37 -35.07 -2.55 100.31
CA ILE A 37 -34.90 -1.09 100.27
C ILE A 37 -35.52 -0.44 101.52
N THR A 38 -36.76 -0.79 101.86
CA THR A 38 -37.46 -0.27 103.05
C THR A 38 -36.68 -0.56 104.34
N ALA A 39 -36.06 -1.74 104.46
CA ALA A 39 -35.24 -2.09 105.62
C ALA A 39 -33.87 -1.38 105.64
N LEU A 40 -33.32 -1.05 104.46
CA LEU A 40 -32.08 -0.28 104.32
C LEU A 40 -32.30 1.22 104.62
N GLU A 41 -33.43 1.81 104.24
CA GLU A 41 -33.82 3.18 104.62
C GLU A 41 -33.90 3.37 106.15
N HIS A 42 -34.23 2.30 106.89
CA HIS A 42 -34.33 2.28 108.35
C HIS A 42 -33.06 1.71 109.03
N SER A 43 -31.96 1.52 108.27
CA SER A 43 -30.69 1.03 108.81
C SER A 43 -30.02 2.09 109.71
N PRO A 44 -29.55 1.74 110.93
CA PRO A 44 -28.76 2.64 111.76
C PRO A 44 -27.30 2.80 111.30
N THR A 45 -26.89 2.14 110.20
CA THR A 45 -25.56 2.32 109.59
C THR A 45 -25.66 2.62 108.09
N ASP A 46 -24.82 3.53 107.60
CA ASP A 46 -24.68 3.84 106.18
C ASP A 46 -24.33 2.59 105.37
N VAL A 47 -25.24 2.19 104.48
CA VAL A 47 -25.04 1.08 103.55
C VAL A 47 -24.06 1.53 102.47
N LYS A 48 -22.92 0.83 102.34
CA LYS A 48 -21.85 1.20 101.39
C LYS A 48 -21.82 0.32 100.16
N THR A 49 -22.22 -0.95 100.26
CA THR A 49 -22.32 -1.84 99.10
C THR A 49 -23.59 -2.67 99.15
N VAL A 50 -24.23 -2.84 97.99
CA VAL A 50 -25.40 -3.70 97.80
C VAL A 50 -25.14 -4.62 96.60
N ASP A 51 -25.06 -5.92 96.86
CA ASP A 51 -24.88 -6.94 95.82
C ASP A 51 -26.12 -7.83 95.77
N VAL A 52 -26.98 -7.56 94.79
CA VAL A 52 -28.24 -8.25 94.49
C VAL A 52 -28.17 -8.92 93.11
N SER A 53 -26.95 -9.25 92.66
CA SER A 53 -26.69 -9.93 91.40
C SER A 53 -27.29 -11.34 91.35
N ASN A 54 -27.54 -11.84 90.14
CA ASN A 54 -28.03 -13.19 89.87
C ASN A 54 -29.37 -13.50 90.57
N ASN A 55 -30.39 -12.65 90.37
CA ASN A 55 -31.75 -12.82 90.88
C ASN A 55 -32.79 -12.62 89.75
N SER A 56 -34.07 -12.44 90.08
CA SER A 56 -35.16 -12.19 89.13
C SER A 56 -35.74 -10.77 89.31
N ILE A 57 -34.87 -9.78 89.50
CA ILE A 57 -35.25 -8.36 89.58
C ILE A 57 -35.57 -7.85 88.17
N THR A 58 -36.68 -7.09 88.02
CA THR A 58 -37.08 -6.48 86.74
C THR A 58 -37.01 -4.95 86.83
N SER A 59 -37.33 -4.28 85.72
CA SER A 59 -37.47 -2.82 85.66
C SER A 59 -38.55 -2.26 86.60
N SER A 60 -39.44 -3.10 87.14
CA SER A 60 -40.55 -2.70 88.01
C SER A 60 -40.09 -2.09 89.34
N SER A 61 -39.10 -2.70 90.00
CA SER A 61 -38.56 -2.19 91.29
C SER A 61 -37.48 -1.12 91.12
N VAL A 62 -36.97 -0.90 89.90
CA VAL A 62 -35.86 0.03 89.65
C VAL A 62 -36.20 1.46 90.08
N ALA A 63 -37.43 1.93 89.88
CA ALA A 63 -37.85 3.26 90.33
C ALA A 63 -37.75 3.44 91.86
N CYS A 64 -38.04 2.39 92.64
CA CYS A 64 -37.87 2.37 94.09
C CYS A 64 -36.38 2.38 94.46
N LEU A 65 -35.59 1.55 93.78
CA LEU A 65 -34.14 1.44 94.02
C LEU A 65 -33.40 2.75 93.68
N VAL A 66 -33.71 3.38 92.55
CA VAL A 66 -33.19 4.70 92.16
C VAL A 66 -33.54 5.75 93.22
N ARG A 67 -34.80 5.82 93.67
CA ARG A 67 -35.21 6.77 94.71
C ARG A 67 -34.45 6.60 96.03
N PHE A 68 -34.16 5.35 96.43
CA PHE A 68 -33.32 5.06 97.60
C PHE A 68 -31.87 5.52 97.39
N LEU A 69 -31.31 5.32 96.19
CA LEU A 69 -29.95 5.74 95.84
C LEU A 69 -29.77 7.26 95.69
N GLU A 70 -30.86 8.04 95.60
CA GLU A 70 -30.80 9.51 95.69
C GLU A 70 -30.50 10.01 97.11
N THR A 71 -30.76 9.21 98.15
CA THR A 71 -30.62 9.60 99.56
C THR A 71 -29.58 8.77 100.32
N ALA A 72 -29.32 7.53 99.91
CA ALA A 72 -28.41 6.62 100.59
C ALA A 72 -26.93 6.79 100.15
N LEU A 73 -26.00 6.55 101.08
CA LEU A 73 -24.54 6.66 100.83
C LEU A 73 -23.92 5.39 100.20
N VAL A 74 -24.67 4.70 99.33
CA VAL A 74 -24.25 3.47 98.66
C VAL A 74 -23.17 3.77 97.62
N GLN A 75 -22.00 3.15 97.75
CA GLN A 75 -20.84 3.34 96.88
C GLN A 75 -20.73 2.25 95.81
N SER A 76 -21.31 1.07 96.01
CA SER A 76 -21.34 -0.01 95.01
C SER A 76 -22.71 -0.67 94.97
N LEU A 77 -23.27 -0.81 93.77
CA LEU A 77 -24.47 -1.59 93.50
C LEU A 77 -24.16 -2.63 92.41
N ASP A 78 -24.35 -3.90 92.72
CA ASP A 78 -24.25 -4.99 91.75
C ASP A 78 -25.64 -5.60 91.50
N LEU A 79 -26.09 -5.50 90.24
CA LEU A 79 -27.32 -6.01 89.68
C LEU A 79 -27.04 -6.96 88.50
N HIS A 80 -25.80 -7.43 88.29
CA HIS A 80 -25.47 -8.23 87.11
C HIS A 80 -26.30 -9.52 87.05
N ASN A 81 -26.64 -9.97 85.85
CA ASN A 81 -27.38 -11.21 85.61
C ASN A 81 -28.79 -11.22 86.27
N ASN A 82 -29.56 -10.13 86.08
CA ASN A 82 -30.98 -10.00 86.44
C ASN A 82 -31.84 -9.80 85.16
N GLN A 83 -33.10 -9.38 85.28
CA GLN A 83 -34.06 -9.22 84.17
C GLN A 83 -34.48 -7.76 83.94
N ILE A 84 -33.57 -6.79 84.17
CA ILE A 84 -33.83 -5.37 83.93
C ILE A 84 -33.73 -5.10 82.42
N ASP A 85 -34.76 -4.48 81.83
CA ASP A 85 -34.80 -4.09 80.42
C ASP A 85 -34.18 -2.70 80.16
N GLU A 86 -34.20 -2.24 78.91
CA GLU A 86 -33.61 -0.96 78.50
C GLU A 86 -34.23 0.24 79.24
N ASP A 87 -35.55 0.31 79.36
CA ASP A 87 -36.26 1.41 80.02
C ASP A 87 -36.04 1.40 81.55
N GLY A 88 -35.88 0.23 82.16
CA GLY A 88 -35.41 0.08 83.53
C GLY A 88 -33.98 0.59 83.70
N ALA A 89 -33.06 0.12 82.86
CA ALA A 89 -31.66 0.52 82.92
C ALA A 89 -31.50 2.04 82.77
N LEU A 90 -32.22 2.67 81.83
CA LEU A 90 -32.14 4.11 81.59
C LEU A 90 -32.61 4.97 82.77
N GLN A 91 -33.45 4.47 83.69
CA GLN A 91 -33.84 5.21 84.90
C GLN A 91 -32.64 5.53 85.81
N PHE A 92 -31.62 4.67 85.85
CA PHE A 92 -30.40 4.91 86.63
C PHE A 92 -29.58 6.11 86.12
N LEU A 93 -29.81 6.63 84.90
CA LEU A 93 -29.15 7.86 84.42
C LEU A 93 -29.41 9.06 85.34
N SER A 94 -30.61 9.16 85.92
CA SER A 94 -31.02 10.27 86.80
C SER A 94 -30.16 10.42 88.05
N LEU A 95 -29.57 9.33 88.56
CA LEU A 95 -28.60 9.35 89.66
C LEU A 95 -27.33 10.10 89.27
N PHE A 96 -26.89 9.96 88.03
CA PHE A 96 -25.62 10.49 87.54
C PHE A 96 -25.73 11.94 87.05
N GLU A 97 -26.94 12.42 86.76
CA GLU A 97 -27.24 13.86 86.56
C GLU A 97 -27.03 14.68 87.85
N LYS A 98 -27.31 14.09 89.00
CA LYS A 98 -27.16 14.69 90.34
C LYS A 98 -25.77 14.40 90.92
N GLU A 99 -25.53 14.78 92.19
CA GLU A 99 -24.43 14.22 92.97
C GLU A 99 -24.90 12.92 93.63
N THR A 100 -24.37 11.79 93.17
CA THR A 100 -24.63 10.46 93.75
C THR A 100 -23.40 9.93 94.47
N SER A 101 -23.65 9.13 95.51
CA SER A 101 -22.70 8.34 96.28
C SER A 101 -22.11 7.15 95.49
N ILE A 102 -22.79 6.72 94.42
CA ILE A 102 -22.45 5.52 93.64
C ILE A 102 -21.13 5.70 92.87
N LYS A 103 -20.19 4.77 93.13
CA LYS A 103 -18.87 4.63 92.48
C LYS A 103 -18.76 3.38 91.58
N LEU A 104 -19.70 2.44 91.71
CA LEU A 104 -19.82 1.25 90.90
C LEU A 104 -21.30 0.85 90.75
N LEU A 105 -21.75 0.64 89.51
CA LEU A 105 -23.08 0.10 89.16
C LEU A 105 -22.88 -0.97 88.10
N ASP A 106 -23.07 -2.24 88.44
CA ASP A 106 -22.99 -3.33 87.45
C ASP A 106 -24.38 -3.81 87.04
N LEU A 107 -24.70 -3.61 85.76
CA LEU A 107 -25.95 -4.04 85.12
C LEU A 107 -25.71 -5.06 84.00
N ARG A 108 -24.50 -5.62 83.88
CA ARG A 108 -24.14 -6.53 82.78
C ARG A 108 -24.96 -7.82 82.84
N ASN A 109 -25.16 -8.45 81.68
CA ASN A 109 -25.99 -9.66 81.50
C ASN A 109 -27.46 -9.48 81.95
N ASN A 110 -28.01 -8.27 81.89
CA ASN A 110 -29.45 -8.02 82.01
C ASN A 110 -30.14 -8.07 80.62
N ALA A 111 -31.44 -7.79 80.57
CA ALA A 111 -32.22 -7.73 79.32
C ALA A 111 -32.04 -6.41 78.54
N CYS A 112 -31.45 -5.38 79.16
CA CYS A 112 -31.00 -4.17 78.49
C CYS A 112 -29.83 -4.44 77.52
N SER A 113 -29.60 -3.50 76.60
CA SER A 113 -28.51 -3.57 75.65
C SER A 113 -27.14 -3.56 76.34
N VAL A 114 -26.18 -4.32 75.79
CA VAL A 114 -24.77 -4.30 76.25
C VAL A 114 -24.22 -2.87 76.25
N ALA A 115 -24.65 -2.05 75.29
CA ALA A 115 -24.34 -0.63 75.18
C ALA A 115 -24.83 0.17 76.40
N THR A 116 -26.10 0.06 76.80
CA THR A 116 -26.64 0.79 77.96
C THR A 116 -26.15 0.22 79.30
N ALA A 117 -25.98 -1.09 79.43
CA ALA A 117 -25.34 -1.70 80.60
C ALA A 117 -23.90 -1.17 80.79
N ALA A 118 -23.11 -1.09 79.70
CA ALA A 118 -21.77 -0.51 79.71
C ALA A 118 -21.80 1.00 80.03
N ARG A 119 -22.67 1.78 79.37
CA ARG A 119 -22.87 3.22 79.60
C ARG A 119 -23.08 3.54 81.08
N LEU A 120 -23.96 2.81 81.76
CA LEU A 120 -24.28 2.98 83.18
C LEU A 120 -23.13 2.55 84.10
N TYR A 121 -22.47 1.43 83.77
CA TYR A 121 -21.25 0.99 84.44
C TYR A 121 -20.14 2.05 84.36
N TYR A 122 -19.97 2.71 83.21
CA TYR A 122 -18.98 3.77 83.05
C TYR A 122 -19.39 5.10 83.71
N LEU A 123 -20.68 5.45 83.74
CA LEU A 123 -21.17 6.59 84.52
C LEU A 123 -20.91 6.44 86.03
N SER A 124 -21.02 5.22 86.55
CA SER A 124 -20.77 4.94 87.97
C SER A 124 -19.34 5.21 88.40
N LYS A 125 -18.37 5.03 87.50
CA LYS A 125 -16.95 5.39 87.71
C LYS A 125 -16.71 6.90 87.57
N ARG A 126 -17.60 7.72 88.17
CA ARG A 126 -17.69 9.20 88.09
C ARG A 126 -16.37 9.93 88.39
N GLU A 127 -15.53 9.34 89.23
CA GLU A 127 -14.22 9.88 89.64
C GLU A 127 -13.08 9.55 88.65
N LYS A 128 -13.27 8.58 87.75
CA LYS A 128 -12.23 8.08 86.81
C LYS A 128 -12.22 8.83 85.47
N TYR A 129 -13.35 9.42 85.07
CA TYR A 129 -13.53 9.96 83.72
C TYR A 129 -13.71 11.49 83.68
N PRO A 130 -13.15 12.19 82.67
CA PRO A 130 -13.33 13.63 82.47
C PRO A 130 -14.79 14.03 82.28
N LEU A 131 -15.06 15.32 82.47
CA LEU A 131 -16.39 15.90 82.28
C LEU A 131 -16.96 15.67 80.86
N ALA A 132 -16.13 15.67 79.81
CA ALA A 132 -16.56 15.45 78.42
C ALA A 132 -16.95 13.99 78.13
N VAL A 133 -16.20 13.02 78.68
CA VAL A 133 -16.55 11.60 78.60
C VAL A 133 -17.86 11.35 79.38
N ARG A 134 -17.99 11.94 80.57
CA ARG A 134 -19.18 11.81 81.42
C ARG A 134 -20.41 12.48 80.85
N SER A 135 -20.30 13.66 80.26
CA SER A 135 -21.44 14.33 79.59
C SER A 135 -21.91 13.54 78.37
N THR A 136 -20.98 12.93 77.62
CA THR A 136 -21.30 12.02 76.50
C THR A 136 -22.00 10.75 76.97
N LEU A 137 -21.52 10.15 78.07
CA LEU A 137 -22.17 8.98 78.68
C LEU A 137 -23.56 9.33 79.24
N LEU A 138 -23.77 10.54 79.76
CA LEU A 138 -25.08 11.02 80.19
C LEU A 138 -26.02 11.24 79.01
N SER A 139 -25.61 11.98 77.98
CA SER A 139 -26.44 12.29 76.80
C SER A 139 -26.73 11.07 75.92
N GLY A 140 -25.79 10.11 75.85
CA GLY A 140 -25.80 9.03 74.87
C GLY A 140 -25.54 9.49 73.43
N LYS A 141 -25.15 10.75 73.22
CA LYS A 141 -24.85 11.36 71.91
C LYS A 141 -23.79 12.45 72.02
N ALA A 142 -22.79 12.43 71.14
CA ALA A 142 -21.81 13.50 70.99
C ALA A 142 -21.30 13.53 69.55
N SER A 143 -21.14 14.72 68.97
CA SER A 143 -20.40 14.91 67.71
C SER A 143 -18.89 15.01 67.93
N GLN A 144 -18.46 15.40 69.13
CA GLN A 144 -17.06 15.47 69.53
C GLN A 144 -16.88 14.96 70.97
N ILE A 145 -15.86 14.14 71.21
CA ILE A 145 -15.51 13.60 72.55
C ILE A 145 -14.04 13.91 72.85
N SER A 146 -13.74 14.38 74.07
CA SER A 146 -12.37 14.54 74.55
C SER A 146 -12.10 13.63 75.75
N PHE A 147 -10.99 12.88 75.68
CA PHE A 147 -10.42 12.07 76.75
C PHE A 147 -9.27 12.80 77.48
N SER A 148 -9.08 14.10 77.22
CA SER A 148 -7.99 14.88 77.79
C SER A 148 -8.01 14.86 79.32
N GLY A 149 -6.81 14.69 79.91
CA GLY A 149 -6.63 14.56 81.37
C GLY A 149 -6.84 13.15 81.95
N MET A 150 -7.12 12.13 81.16
CA MET A 150 -7.00 10.72 81.60
C MET A 150 -5.54 10.23 81.55
N THR A 151 -5.29 9.01 82.05
CA THR A 151 -4.11 8.21 81.65
C THR A 151 -4.53 7.07 80.73
N TYR A 152 -3.61 6.48 79.97
CA TYR A 152 -3.91 5.29 79.15
C TYR A 152 -4.35 4.08 80.01
N GLY A 153 -3.87 3.97 81.25
CA GLY A 153 -4.34 2.94 82.18
C GLY A 153 -5.81 3.10 82.61
N ASP A 154 -6.37 4.29 82.43
CA ASP A 154 -7.78 4.58 82.72
C ASP A 154 -8.71 4.33 81.52
N LEU A 155 -8.16 4.26 80.30
CA LEU A 155 -8.90 4.09 79.06
C LEU A 155 -9.30 2.62 78.85
N GLU A 156 -10.38 2.22 79.52
CA GLU A 156 -10.97 0.87 79.39
C GLU A 156 -11.41 0.62 77.93
N LYS A 157 -11.07 -0.55 77.38
CA LYS A 157 -11.19 -0.85 75.95
C LYS A 157 -12.65 -0.84 75.48
N GLU A 158 -13.52 -1.37 76.31
CA GLU A 158 -14.94 -1.56 76.03
C GLU A 158 -15.70 -0.21 76.15
N LEU A 159 -15.18 0.75 76.94
CA LEU A 159 -15.63 2.15 76.91
C LEU A 159 -15.26 2.81 75.58
N LEU A 160 -14.01 2.64 75.14
CA LEU A 160 -13.55 3.20 73.86
C LEU A 160 -14.35 2.60 72.69
N GLN A 161 -14.61 1.30 72.70
CA GLN A 161 -15.46 0.63 71.72
C GLN A 161 -16.90 1.16 71.71
N TYR A 162 -17.53 1.32 72.89
CA TYR A 162 -18.87 1.89 73.01
C TYR A 162 -18.93 3.32 72.45
N LEU A 163 -17.98 4.18 72.84
CA LEU A 163 -17.98 5.59 72.43
C LEU A 163 -17.75 5.73 70.92
N LEU A 164 -16.87 4.93 70.32
CA LEU A 164 -16.62 4.94 68.87
C LEU A 164 -17.77 4.38 68.01
N GLN A 165 -18.77 3.75 68.64
CA GLN A 165 -19.99 3.27 67.98
C GLN A 165 -21.16 4.27 68.11
N LEU A 166 -20.97 5.45 68.71
CA LEU A 166 -22.02 6.46 68.83
C LEU A 166 -22.38 7.08 67.48
N GLU A 167 -23.67 6.99 67.12
CA GLU A 167 -24.22 7.58 65.90
C GLU A 167 -24.08 9.11 65.91
N GLY A 168 -23.44 9.65 64.86
CA GLY A 168 -23.17 11.08 64.72
C GLY A 168 -21.85 11.56 65.34
N LEU A 169 -20.97 10.67 65.81
CA LEU A 169 -19.63 11.03 66.30
C LEU A 169 -18.68 11.36 65.14
N GLU A 170 -18.37 12.64 64.97
CA GLU A 170 -17.52 13.14 63.89
C GLU A 170 -16.05 13.32 64.30
N ALA A 171 -15.76 13.62 65.58
CA ALA A 171 -14.39 13.85 66.06
C ALA A 171 -14.09 13.23 67.43
N VAL A 172 -12.85 12.75 67.62
CA VAL A 172 -12.37 12.25 68.92
C VAL A 172 -11.00 12.84 69.26
N ASP A 173 -10.90 13.37 70.47
CA ASP A 173 -9.71 14.03 71.00
C ASP A 173 -9.09 13.23 72.14
N PHE A 174 -7.88 12.71 71.89
CA PHE A 174 -7.07 11.97 72.85
C PHE A 174 -5.99 12.84 73.52
N SER A 175 -6.03 14.18 73.36
CA SER A 175 -4.90 15.07 73.72
C SER A 175 -4.41 14.91 75.17
N GLY A 176 -3.09 14.85 75.34
CA GLY A 176 -2.42 14.66 76.62
C GLY A 176 -2.35 13.22 77.13
N LEU A 177 -2.86 12.23 76.39
CA LEU A 177 -2.74 10.83 76.76
C LEU A 177 -1.40 10.23 76.33
N ASP A 178 -0.57 9.82 77.29
CA ASP A 178 0.56 8.92 76.99
C ASP A 178 0.06 7.51 76.67
N LEU A 179 -0.33 7.31 75.41
CA LEU A 179 -0.80 6.05 74.85
C LEU A 179 0.35 5.06 74.57
N GLY A 180 1.55 5.58 74.32
CA GLY A 180 2.68 4.81 73.79
C GLY A 180 2.35 3.99 72.54
N PRO A 181 3.24 3.08 72.11
CA PRO A 181 2.98 2.25 70.93
C PRO A 181 1.86 1.21 71.11
N GLY A 182 1.62 0.77 72.35
CA GLY A 182 0.56 -0.20 72.66
C GLY A 182 -0.84 0.41 72.63
N GLY A 183 -1.01 1.60 73.23
CA GLY A 183 -2.29 2.32 73.19
C GLY A 183 -2.63 2.83 71.81
N MET A 184 -1.65 3.34 71.06
CA MET A 184 -1.85 3.75 69.66
C MET A 184 -2.29 2.58 68.76
N PHE A 185 -1.76 1.37 68.96
CA PHE A 185 -2.25 0.16 68.27
C PHE A 185 -3.71 -0.15 68.65
N VAL A 186 -4.04 -0.16 69.94
CA VAL A 186 -5.41 -0.46 70.43
C VAL A 186 -6.42 0.56 69.91
N VAL A 187 -6.11 1.86 70.01
CA VAL A 187 -6.94 2.95 69.47
C VAL A 187 -7.14 2.77 67.95
N GLY A 188 -6.08 2.39 67.21
CA GLY A 188 -6.18 2.08 65.79
C GLY A 188 -7.13 0.93 65.48
N THR A 189 -7.02 -0.19 66.21
CA THR A 189 -7.89 -1.37 65.97
C THR A 189 -9.38 -1.08 66.16
N PHE A 190 -9.75 -0.14 67.04
CA PHE A 190 -11.15 0.26 67.21
C PHE A 190 -11.64 1.29 66.18
N LEU A 191 -10.73 2.06 65.56
CA LEU A 191 -11.07 3.11 64.60
C LEU A 191 -11.26 2.59 63.16
N LYS A 192 -10.76 1.40 62.84
CA LYS A 192 -10.78 0.81 61.49
C LYS A 192 -12.15 0.84 60.81
N ASP A 193 -13.21 0.49 61.55
CA ASP A 193 -14.58 0.36 61.01
C ASP A 193 -15.52 1.49 61.50
N THR A 194 -14.98 2.67 61.83
CA THR A 194 -15.76 3.80 62.40
C THR A 194 -16.18 4.85 61.38
N GLN A 195 -17.19 5.65 61.73
CA GLN A 195 -17.62 6.83 60.96
C GLN A 195 -16.90 8.13 61.36
N VAL A 196 -15.96 8.07 62.32
CA VAL A 196 -15.22 9.25 62.80
C VAL A 196 -14.41 9.87 61.66
N SER A 197 -14.44 11.20 61.57
CA SER A 197 -13.80 11.97 60.50
C SER A 197 -12.54 12.72 60.95
N SER A 198 -12.43 13.05 62.24
CA SER A 198 -11.34 13.87 62.79
C SER A 198 -10.80 13.27 64.09
N LEU A 199 -9.48 13.24 64.24
CA LEU A 199 -8.81 12.75 65.44
C LEU A 199 -7.77 13.74 65.94
N SER A 200 -7.66 13.92 67.26
CA SER A 200 -6.55 14.63 67.89
C SER A 200 -5.78 13.70 68.82
N PHE A 201 -4.46 13.82 68.79
CA PHE A 201 -3.45 13.14 69.57
C PHE A 201 -2.37 14.14 70.04
N ARG A 202 -2.75 15.40 70.24
CA ARG A 202 -1.84 16.47 70.63
C ARG A 202 -1.26 16.23 72.03
N GLU A 203 0.02 16.52 72.23
CA GLU A 203 0.70 16.39 73.56
C GLU A 203 0.70 14.96 74.15
N CYS A 204 0.49 13.93 73.32
CA CYS A 204 0.38 12.52 73.70
C CYS A 204 1.73 11.76 73.83
N SER A 205 2.84 12.46 74.02
CA SER A 205 4.21 11.91 74.12
C SER A 205 4.64 10.95 72.99
N LEU A 206 4.02 11.06 71.80
CA LEU A 206 4.12 10.04 70.77
C LEU A 206 5.49 9.96 70.09
N THR A 207 5.84 8.74 69.69
CA THR A 207 7.05 8.39 68.93
C THR A 207 6.69 7.89 67.52
N ASN A 208 7.66 7.88 66.61
CA ASN A 208 7.47 7.36 65.24
C ASN A 208 6.85 5.94 65.22
N ASP A 209 7.29 5.03 66.12
CA ASP A 209 6.79 3.65 66.19
C ASP A 209 5.30 3.60 66.60
N ALA A 210 4.88 4.49 67.50
CA ALA A 210 3.50 4.55 67.96
C ALA A 210 2.53 5.00 66.84
N VAL A 211 2.90 6.03 66.08
CA VAL A 211 2.07 6.51 64.95
C VAL A 211 2.02 5.48 63.82
N LEU A 212 3.11 4.75 63.55
CA LEU A 212 3.12 3.71 62.51
C LEU A 212 2.24 2.51 62.87
N LYS A 213 2.26 2.05 64.13
CA LYS A 213 1.37 0.98 64.62
C LYS A 213 -0.10 1.37 64.60
N PHE A 214 -0.40 2.65 64.80
CA PHE A 214 -1.74 3.19 64.63
C PHE A 214 -2.20 3.17 63.16
N VAL A 215 -1.35 3.62 62.24
CA VAL A 215 -1.60 3.61 60.78
C VAL A 215 -1.88 2.19 60.26
N GLU A 216 -1.11 1.22 60.75
CA GLU A 216 -1.28 -0.21 60.46
C GLU A 216 -2.59 -0.76 61.07
N ALA A 217 -2.82 -0.54 62.37
CA ALA A 217 -3.98 -1.08 63.08
C ALA A 217 -5.33 -0.51 62.61
N ALA A 218 -5.36 0.77 62.23
CA ALA A 218 -6.55 1.44 61.68
C ALA A 218 -6.70 1.25 60.15
N ASP A 219 -5.74 0.61 59.48
CA ASP A 219 -5.72 0.42 58.01
C ASP A 219 -5.88 1.75 57.25
N LEU A 220 -5.15 2.80 57.69
CA LEU A 220 -5.32 4.15 57.14
C LEU A 220 -4.96 4.26 55.66
N ALA A 221 -4.25 3.29 55.08
CA ALA A 221 -4.05 3.17 53.64
C ALA A 221 -5.38 3.05 52.86
N HIS A 222 -6.39 2.38 53.43
CA HIS A 222 -7.66 2.07 52.76
C HIS A 222 -8.90 2.68 53.45
N HIS A 223 -8.70 3.36 54.58
CA HIS A 223 -9.77 3.98 55.40
C HIS A 223 -10.49 5.12 54.66
N ARG A 224 -11.82 5.17 54.80
CA ARG A 224 -12.72 5.98 53.93
C ARG A 224 -13.37 7.17 54.64
N SER A 225 -13.51 7.13 55.95
CA SER A 225 -14.24 8.10 56.77
C SER A 225 -13.31 9.10 57.46
N LEU A 226 -12.10 8.68 57.88
CA LEU A 226 -11.12 9.56 58.50
C LEU A 226 -10.51 10.54 57.49
N ARG A 227 -10.56 11.83 57.83
CA ARG A 227 -10.11 12.96 57.00
C ARG A 227 -9.07 13.84 57.69
N SER A 228 -9.15 14.00 59.00
CA SER A 228 -8.34 14.95 59.77
C SER A 228 -7.62 14.28 60.93
N PHE A 229 -6.35 14.61 61.11
CA PHE A 229 -5.53 14.19 62.25
C PHE A 229 -4.78 15.39 62.83
N ASP A 230 -4.71 15.51 64.15
CA ASP A 230 -3.81 16.44 64.84
C ASP A 230 -2.82 15.66 65.71
N PHE A 231 -1.54 15.71 65.35
CA PHE A 231 -0.42 15.11 66.06
C PHE A 231 0.51 16.17 66.66
N SER A 232 0.01 17.39 66.88
CA SER A 232 0.81 18.54 67.34
C SER A 232 1.43 18.37 68.73
N SER A 233 2.48 19.15 69.00
CA SER A 233 3.24 19.16 70.26
C SER A 233 3.90 17.81 70.66
N ASN A 234 3.88 16.79 69.80
CA ASN A 234 4.57 15.52 70.04
C ASN A 234 6.04 15.61 69.61
N MET A 235 6.91 15.98 70.56
CA MET A 235 8.35 16.15 70.30
C MET A 235 9.07 14.85 69.89
N GLY A 236 8.49 13.67 70.17
CA GLY A 236 9.04 12.38 69.75
C GLY A 236 8.79 12.01 68.28
N LEU A 237 8.06 12.83 67.52
CA LEU A 237 7.84 12.65 66.09
C LEU A 237 8.94 13.37 65.29
N THR A 238 9.56 12.67 64.34
CA THR A 238 10.68 13.18 63.54
C THR A 238 10.48 12.97 62.03
N ASN A 239 11.31 13.59 61.19
CA ASN A 239 11.22 13.52 59.72
C ASN A 239 11.12 12.08 59.15
N ASP A 240 11.69 11.08 59.83
CA ASP A 240 11.63 9.68 59.41
C ASP A 240 10.23 9.04 59.54
N LEU A 241 9.35 9.60 60.38
CA LEU A 241 7.93 9.23 60.38
C LEU A 241 7.28 9.65 59.06
N VAL A 242 7.42 10.93 58.68
CA VAL A 242 6.81 11.46 57.46
C VAL A 242 7.29 10.68 56.22
N ARG A 243 8.59 10.34 56.14
CA ARG A 243 9.10 9.53 55.01
C ARG A 243 8.41 8.17 54.91
N LYS A 244 8.06 7.54 56.03
CA LYS A 244 7.34 6.25 56.06
C LYS A 244 5.84 6.43 55.78
N LEU A 245 5.20 7.45 56.36
CA LEU A 245 3.78 7.75 56.15
C LEU A 245 3.43 8.02 54.68
N ILE A 246 4.36 8.57 53.89
CA ILE A 246 4.16 8.77 52.46
C ILE A 246 3.86 7.43 51.78
N SER A 247 4.79 6.47 51.83
CA SER A 247 4.60 5.18 51.14
C SER A 247 3.64 4.22 51.84
N SER A 248 3.57 4.25 53.18
CA SER A 248 2.71 3.32 53.94
C SER A 248 1.25 3.77 54.10
N MET A 249 0.92 5.03 53.75
CA MET A 249 -0.42 5.58 53.95
C MET A 249 -0.82 6.54 52.82
N PHE A 250 -0.12 7.67 52.64
CA PHE A 250 -0.57 8.72 51.71
C PHE A 250 -0.54 8.29 50.25
N ASP A 251 0.35 7.38 49.84
CA ASP A 251 0.39 6.88 48.46
C ASP A 251 -0.84 5.99 48.11
N HIS A 252 -1.54 5.46 49.12
CA HIS A 252 -2.72 4.60 48.95
C HIS A 252 -4.02 5.34 49.33
N ASN A 253 -3.97 6.27 50.30
CA ASN A 253 -5.12 6.98 50.83
C ASN A 253 -5.40 8.31 50.11
N SER A 254 -6.63 8.48 49.62
CA SER A 254 -7.16 9.72 49.02
C SER A 254 -8.28 10.39 49.83
N CYS A 255 -8.44 10.06 51.11
CA CYS A 255 -9.50 10.56 51.99
C CYS A 255 -9.00 11.55 53.07
N ILE A 256 -7.74 11.44 53.46
CA ILE A 256 -7.09 12.29 54.47
C ILE A 256 -6.75 13.65 53.86
N THR A 257 -7.48 14.68 54.27
CA THR A 257 -7.37 16.07 53.77
C THR A 257 -6.78 17.04 54.80
N SER A 258 -6.50 16.58 56.03
CA SER A 258 -5.87 17.36 57.10
C SER A 258 -4.98 16.46 57.98
N PHE A 259 -3.75 16.92 58.26
CA PHE A 259 -2.79 16.18 59.08
C PHE A 259 -1.79 17.17 59.72
N VAL A 260 -2.07 17.58 60.95
CA VAL A 260 -1.38 18.67 61.67
C VAL A 260 -0.19 18.13 62.46
N LEU A 261 0.98 18.76 62.29
CA LEU A 261 2.27 18.36 62.89
C LEU A 261 3.02 19.55 63.51
N THR A 262 2.30 20.59 63.91
CA THR A 262 2.86 21.78 64.57
C THR A 262 3.51 21.44 65.91
N ALA A 263 4.57 22.16 66.30
CA ALA A 263 5.31 21.92 67.55
C ALA A 263 5.85 20.47 67.75
N THR A 264 6.15 19.76 66.66
CA THR A 264 6.87 18.47 66.70
C THR A 264 8.36 18.66 66.37
N SER A 265 9.17 17.60 66.43
CA SER A 265 10.57 17.62 65.94
C SER A 265 10.68 17.41 64.42
N ILE A 266 9.59 17.61 63.67
CA ILE A 266 9.55 17.54 62.20
C ILE A 266 9.85 18.93 61.63
N THR A 267 10.72 19.01 60.62
CA THR A 267 11.09 20.31 60.05
C THR A 267 9.96 20.89 59.18
N PRO A 268 9.84 22.23 59.05
CA PRO A 268 8.80 22.86 58.23
C PRO A 268 8.73 22.34 56.79
N ALA A 269 9.86 21.91 56.21
CA ALA A 269 9.91 21.28 54.89
C ALA A 269 9.14 19.95 54.84
N TYR A 270 9.33 19.05 55.82
CA TYR A 270 8.59 17.78 55.89
C TYR A 270 7.12 17.98 56.27
N CYS A 271 6.80 18.97 57.12
CA CYS A 271 5.41 19.39 57.35
C CYS A 271 4.75 19.90 56.06
N GLY A 272 5.48 20.65 55.23
CA GLY A 272 5.02 21.11 53.91
C GLY A 272 4.76 19.99 52.92
N VAL A 273 5.51 18.87 52.99
CA VAL A 273 5.21 17.66 52.18
C VAL A 273 3.87 17.04 52.60
N VAL A 274 3.63 16.91 53.91
CA VAL A 274 2.34 16.40 54.42
C VAL A 274 1.17 17.32 54.06
N GLN A 275 1.38 18.65 54.10
CA GLN A 275 0.38 19.62 53.64
C GLN A 275 0.12 19.50 52.13
N LYS A 276 1.14 19.25 51.31
CA LYS A 276 0.95 18.94 49.88
C LYS A 276 0.13 17.65 49.69
N GLU A 277 0.38 16.57 50.43
CA GLU A 277 -0.43 15.34 50.33
C GLU A 277 -1.89 15.57 50.69
N CYS A 278 -2.15 16.28 51.78
CA CYS A 278 -3.49 16.64 52.22
C CYS A 278 -4.22 17.53 51.20
N ALA A 279 -3.51 18.45 50.52
CA ALA A 279 -4.07 19.27 49.45
C ALA A 279 -4.38 18.44 48.18
N VAL A 280 -3.48 17.54 47.76
CA VAL A 280 -3.73 16.64 46.62
C VAL A 280 -4.92 15.69 46.91
N ASN A 281 -5.20 15.38 48.17
CA ASN A 281 -6.38 14.62 48.59
C ASN A 281 -7.69 15.45 48.65
N GLN A 282 -7.62 16.78 48.54
CA GLN A 282 -8.80 17.66 48.34
C GLN A 282 -9.14 17.83 46.86
N GLU A 283 -8.21 17.50 45.97
CA GLU A 283 -8.34 17.58 44.52
C GLU A 283 -8.98 16.31 43.90
N HIS A 284 -9.23 16.35 42.58
CA HIS A 284 -9.79 15.20 41.86
C HIS A 284 -8.92 13.93 42.08
N PRO A 285 -9.47 12.76 42.47
CA PRO A 285 -8.70 11.60 42.92
C PRO A 285 -7.70 11.01 41.92
N ALA A 286 -7.74 11.44 40.66
CA ALA A 286 -6.81 11.04 39.63
C ALA A 286 -5.55 11.93 39.55
N ILE A 287 -5.60 13.20 39.99
CA ILE A 287 -4.37 13.99 40.26
C ILE A 287 -3.56 13.26 41.34
N LYS A 288 -4.22 12.75 42.39
CA LYS A 288 -3.57 11.93 43.41
C LYS A 288 -2.88 10.68 42.83
N ARG A 289 -3.56 9.93 41.97
CA ARG A 289 -2.95 8.76 41.29
C ARG A 289 -1.72 9.15 40.48
N ALA A 290 -1.77 10.24 39.72
CA ALA A 290 -0.63 10.74 38.94
C ALA A 290 0.55 11.21 39.82
N VAL A 291 0.28 11.97 40.88
CA VAL A 291 1.30 12.41 41.86
C VAL A 291 2.03 11.21 42.48
N VAL A 292 1.28 10.19 42.91
CA VAL A 292 1.85 8.96 43.50
C VAL A 292 2.64 8.16 42.47
N ALA A 293 2.11 7.99 41.26
CA ALA A 293 2.79 7.27 40.19
C ALA A 293 4.13 7.93 39.83
N LEU A 294 4.14 9.27 39.63
CA LEU A 294 5.34 10.05 39.32
C LEU A 294 6.40 9.94 40.42
N ARG A 295 5.99 10.16 41.69
CA ARG A 295 6.85 10.07 42.87
C ARG A 295 7.59 8.74 42.92
N ASN A 296 6.85 7.65 42.75
CA ASN A 296 7.37 6.29 42.87
C ASN A 296 7.98 5.78 41.56
N ASN A 297 7.98 6.59 40.49
CA ASN A 297 8.45 6.24 39.14
C ASN A 297 7.92 4.87 38.67
N SER A 298 6.63 4.62 38.91
CA SER A 298 5.99 3.36 38.55
C SER A 298 5.72 3.26 37.05
N SER A 299 5.43 2.06 36.55
CA SER A 299 4.99 1.87 35.15
C SER A 299 3.74 2.68 34.80
N ALA A 300 2.82 2.86 35.76
CA ALA A 300 1.64 3.71 35.65
C ALA A 300 1.94 5.23 35.60
N ALA A 301 3.21 5.62 35.63
CA ALA A 301 3.65 6.99 35.39
C ALA A 301 4.25 7.21 34.00
N GLN A 302 4.35 6.18 33.15
CA GLN A 302 4.85 6.32 31.77
C GLN A 302 3.86 7.12 30.91
N GLU A 303 2.57 6.83 31.06
CA GLU A 303 1.45 7.54 30.47
C GLU A 303 0.55 8.08 31.59
N ILE A 304 0.32 9.39 31.60
CA ILE A 304 -0.51 10.07 32.59
C ILE A 304 -1.61 10.82 31.85
N ASN A 305 -2.78 10.19 31.76
CA ASN A 305 -3.98 10.79 31.19
C ASN A 305 -4.87 11.39 32.29
N LEU A 306 -5.09 12.70 32.17
CA LEU A 306 -5.83 13.59 33.07
C LEU A 306 -6.87 14.41 32.28
N GLN A 307 -7.31 13.91 31.13
CA GLN A 307 -8.38 14.52 30.34
C GLN A 307 -9.74 14.29 31.02
N TRP A 308 -10.51 15.36 31.23
CA TRP A 308 -11.85 15.31 31.83
C TRP A 308 -12.84 16.29 31.23
N ASP A 309 -14.13 15.99 31.36
CA ASP A 309 -15.24 16.87 30.96
C ASP A 309 -15.40 18.08 31.89
N ALA A 310 -14.79 18.02 33.09
CA ALA A 310 -14.76 19.10 34.07
C ALA A 310 -13.31 19.58 34.26
N PRO A 311 -13.03 20.90 34.18
CA PRO A 311 -11.67 21.40 34.21
C PRO A 311 -11.07 21.39 35.62
N LEU A 312 -9.77 21.09 35.73
CA LEU A 312 -9.03 21.06 36.99
C LEU A 312 -8.01 22.22 37.09
N PRO A 313 -8.39 23.38 37.64
CA PRO A 313 -7.60 24.64 37.59
C PRO A 313 -6.32 24.68 38.44
N THR A 314 -5.89 23.54 38.99
CA THR A 314 -4.78 23.43 39.95
C THR A 314 -3.80 22.31 39.62
N CYS A 315 -4.09 21.43 38.64
CA CYS A 315 -3.37 20.17 38.47
C CYS A 315 -1.83 20.34 38.33
N MET A 316 -1.38 21.37 37.60
CA MET A 316 0.04 21.62 37.39
C MET A 316 0.79 22.13 38.64
N TYR A 317 0.11 22.78 39.60
CA TYR A 317 0.72 23.16 40.89
C TYR A 317 1.11 21.93 41.72
N HIS A 318 0.40 20.82 41.55
CA HIS A 318 0.68 19.56 42.24
C HIS A 318 1.62 18.65 41.44
N LEU A 319 1.57 18.69 40.11
CA LEU A 319 2.31 17.76 39.25
C LEU A 319 3.70 18.25 38.84
N ALA A 320 3.94 19.56 38.69
CA ALA A 320 5.17 20.10 38.10
C ALA A 320 6.46 19.63 38.80
N ASP A 321 6.50 19.65 40.13
CA ASP A 321 7.67 19.18 40.91
C ASP A 321 7.98 17.69 40.65
N PHE A 322 6.96 16.85 40.47
CA PHE A 322 7.13 15.41 40.26
C PHE A 322 7.39 15.06 38.79
N ILE A 323 6.83 15.80 37.82
CA ILE A 323 7.22 15.71 36.41
C ILE A 323 8.70 16.08 36.24
N ALA A 324 9.15 17.16 36.90
CA ALA A 324 10.54 17.62 36.89
C ALA A 324 11.55 16.61 37.46
N ALA A 325 11.09 15.71 38.34
CA ALA A 325 11.90 14.69 39.00
C ALA A 325 11.68 13.27 38.45
N SER A 326 10.69 13.05 37.59
CA SER A 326 10.38 11.73 37.04
C SER A 326 11.42 11.31 36.00
N THR A 327 11.77 10.02 36.03
CA THR A 327 12.67 9.34 35.10
C THR A 327 11.96 8.31 34.23
N VAL A 328 10.62 8.26 34.27
CA VAL A 328 9.81 7.28 33.52
C VAL A 328 8.67 7.89 32.70
N ILE A 329 8.19 9.11 33.00
CA ILE A 329 7.08 9.71 32.24
C ILE A 329 7.49 9.98 30.80
N GLN A 330 6.66 9.53 29.86
CA GLN A 330 6.81 9.70 28.42
C GLN A 330 5.62 10.42 27.79
N HIS A 331 4.41 10.31 28.35
CA HIS A 331 3.19 10.95 27.86
C HIS A 331 2.40 11.59 29.00
N LEU A 332 2.05 12.87 28.83
CA LEU A 332 1.17 13.64 29.72
C LEU A 332 0.02 14.22 28.89
N ASN A 333 -1.21 13.77 29.14
CA ASN A 333 -2.41 14.39 28.60
C ASN A 333 -3.17 15.10 29.72
N ILE A 334 -3.30 16.42 29.60
CA ILE A 334 -4.02 17.33 30.50
C ILE A 334 -5.07 18.16 29.73
N SER A 335 -5.52 17.65 28.58
CA SER A 335 -6.51 18.30 27.72
C SER A 335 -7.86 18.50 28.44
N ASN A 336 -8.64 19.50 28.03
CA ASN A 336 -9.89 19.94 28.67
C ASN A 336 -9.74 20.44 30.12
N THR A 337 -8.52 20.65 30.64
CA THR A 337 -8.31 21.20 32.00
C THR A 337 -7.88 22.67 31.96
N LEU A 338 -8.33 23.47 32.94
CA LEU A 338 -7.99 24.90 33.08
C LEU A 338 -6.53 25.08 33.53
N VAL A 339 -5.58 24.72 32.67
CA VAL A 339 -4.14 24.86 32.93
C VAL A 339 -3.71 26.32 32.86
N ASP A 340 -4.29 27.09 31.92
CA ASP A 340 -3.94 28.48 31.62
C ASP A 340 -2.43 28.76 31.41
N ASP A 341 -2.07 30.03 31.20
CA ASP A 341 -0.69 30.44 30.94
C ASP A 341 0.23 30.27 32.17
N ALA A 342 -0.30 30.32 33.40
CA ALA A 342 0.45 30.14 34.63
C ALA A 342 0.70 28.66 34.94
N GLY A 343 -0.29 27.79 34.75
CA GLY A 343 -0.08 26.34 34.85
C GLY A 343 0.82 25.81 33.73
N LEU A 344 0.71 26.36 32.52
CA LEU A 344 1.62 26.01 31.42
C LEU A 344 3.05 26.49 31.68
N LYS A 345 3.23 27.64 32.33
CA LYS A 345 4.55 28.08 32.81
C LYS A 345 5.14 27.10 33.83
N LEU A 346 4.35 26.56 34.76
CA LEU A 346 4.82 25.54 35.72
C LEU A 346 5.25 24.25 35.02
N LEU A 347 4.50 23.80 33.99
CA LEU A 347 4.92 22.69 33.13
C LEU A 347 6.24 23.02 32.43
N SER A 348 6.35 24.23 31.86
CA SER A 348 7.56 24.70 31.16
C SER A 348 8.79 24.70 32.07
N ASP A 349 8.67 25.13 33.33
CA ASP A 349 9.75 25.08 34.31
C ASP A 349 10.11 23.63 34.75
N ALA A 350 9.14 22.71 34.73
CA ALA A 350 9.42 21.28 34.93
C ALA A 350 10.18 20.65 33.75
N LEU A 351 9.83 21.02 32.51
CA LEU A 351 10.50 20.58 31.27
C LEU A 351 11.96 21.07 31.15
N GLN A 352 12.36 22.09 31.92
CA GLN A 352 13.78 22.49 31.99
C GLN A 352 14.65 21.48 32.77
N LYS A 353 14.03 20.53 33.49
CA LYS A 353 14.70 19.47 34.28
C LYS A 353 14.38 18.06 33.77
N ASN A 354 13.14 17.80 33.34
CA ASN A 354 12.74 16.50 32.82
C ASN A 354 13.41 16.20 31.46
N SER A 355 13.86 14.95 31.28
CA SER A 355 14.56 14.46 30.09
C SER A 355 13.92 13.20 29.47
N THR A 356 12.66 12.90 29.83
CA THR A 356 11.97 11.65 29.44
C THR A 356 10.63 11.89 28.76
N LEU A 357 9.94 13.00 29.05
CA LEU A 357 8.63 13.31 28.50
C LEU A 357 8.74 13.60 27.01
N LYS A 358 7.99 12.82 26.21
CA LYS A 358 7.92 12.87 24.75
C LYS A 358 6.65 13.56 24.27
N VAL A 359 5.49 13.18 24.82
CA VAL A 359 4.17 13.62 24.37
C VAL A 359 3.52 14.52 25.43
N ILE A 360 3.05 15.70 25.01
CA ILE A 360 2.29 16.65 25.83
C ILE A 360 0.97 16.96 25.13
N GLU A 361 -0.15 16.75 25.80
CA GLU A 361 -1.46 17.20 25.30
C GLU A 361 -2.10 18.23 26.24
N LEU A 362 -2.43 19.36 25.64
CA LEU A 362 -2.91 20.62 26.21
C LEU A 362 -4.09 21.15 25.34
N ALA A 363 -4.85 20.26 24.70
CA ALA A 363 -5.97 20.68 23.88
C ALA A 363 -7.10 21.24 24.76
N ASN A 364 -7.72 22.35 24.37
CA ASN A 364 -8.80 22.99 25.14
C ASN A 364 -8.40 23.32 26.59
N CYS A 365 -7.23 23.94 26.78
CA CYS A 365 -6.66 24.28 28.10
C CYS A 365 -6.73 25.77 28.45
N HIS A 366 -7.43 26.58 27.64
CA HIS A 366 -7.51 28.03 27.73
C HIS A 366 -6.14 28.76 27.71
N VAL A 367 -5.16 28.15 27.04
CA VAL A 367 -3.82 28.73 26.82
C VAL A 367 -3.90 29.86 25.79
N THR A 368 -3.10 30.91 25.97
CA THR A 368 -2.95 32.03 25.03
C THR A 368 -1.54 32.10 24.44
N ALA A 369 -1.28 33.08 23.57
CA ALA A 369 0.05 33.43 23.08
C ALA A 369 1.12 33.51 24.19
N THR A 370 0.77 33.96 25.40
CA THR A 370 1.76 34.11 26.48
C THR A 370 2.19 32.76 27.08
N GLY A 371 1.26 31.82 27.25
CA GLY A 371 1.56 30.46 27.66
C GLY A 371 2.38 29.72 26.60
N ILE A 372 1.98 29.82 25.33
CA ILE A 372 2.74 29.27 24.19
C ILE A 372 4.16 29.84 24.15
N GLN A 373 4.34 31.14 24.35
CA GLN A 373 5.67 31.75 24.46
C GLN A 373 6.51 31.06 25.56
N THR A 374 5.95 30.84 26.75
CA THR A 374 6.71 30.18 27.84
C THR A 374 7.10 28.73 27.52
N LEU A 375 6.19 27.94 26.94
CA LEU A 375 6.45 26.55 26.57
C LEU A 375 7.48 26.47 25.46
N PHE A 376 7.22 27.12 24.33
CA PHE A 376 8.04 26.94 23.13
C PHE A 376 9.43 27.57 23.28
N VAL A 377 9.62 28.62 24.10
CA VAL A 377 10.95 29.12 24.50
C VAL A 377 11.73 28.10 25.37
N VAL A 378 11.05 27.20 26.10
CA VAL A 378 11.72 26.07 26.76
C VAL A 378 12.02 24.96 25.75
N LEU A 379 11.06 24.58 24.90
CA LEU A 379 11.25 23.53 23.89
C LEU A 379 12.41 23.86 22.94
N ALA A 380 12.52 25.13 22.49
CA ALA A 380 13.60 25.65 21.64
C ALA A 380 15.02 25.41 22.17
N LYS A 381 15.19 25.16 23.48
CA LYS A 381 16.49 24.86 24.10
C LYS A 381 16.97 23.43 23.81
N GLY A 382 16.12 22.54 23.27
CA GLY A 382 16.45 21.16 22.88
C GLY A 382 16.81 20.19 24.02
N LYS A 383 16.75 20.65 25.28
CA LYS A 383 17.19 19.89 26.46
C LYS A 383 16.22 18.77 26.87
N CYS A 384 14.92 19.05 26.83
CA CYS A 384 13.85 18.09 27.08
C CYS A 384 13.78 17.01 25.98
N ALA A 385 13.02 15.94 26.21
CA ALA A 385 12.80 14.86 25.24
C ALA A 385 11.49 15.00 24.43
N VAL A 386 10.85 16.19 24.48
CA VAL A 386 9.53 16.40 23.87
C VAL A 386 9.63 16.27 22.35
N GLU A 387 8.84 15.32 21.85
CA GLU A 387 8.69 14.94 20.45
C GLU A 387 7.32 15.38 19.90
N GLU A 388 6.28 15.40 20.74
CA GLU A 388 4.91 15.70 20.34
C GLU A 388 4.20 16.69 21.27
N VAL A 389 3.51 17.67 20.70
CA VAL A 389 2.70 18.67 21.44
C VAL A 389 1.34 18.85 20.78
N ASN A 390 0.26 18.62 21.53
CA ASN A 390 -1.12 18.91 21.12
C ASN A 390 -1.62 20.15 21.87
N ILE A 391 -1.92 21.24 21.16
CA ILE A 391 -2.45 22.52 21.66
C ILE A 391 -3.70 22.97 20.87
N ALA A 392 -4.45 22.01 20.34
CA ALA A 392 -5.71 22.27 19.63
C ALA A 392 -6.76 23.00 20.49
N ASN A 393 -7.68 23.74 19.87
CA ASN A 393 -8.81 24.43 20.53
C ASN A 393 -8.40 25.34 21.70
N ASN A 394 -7.37 26.16 21.54
CA ASN A 394 -6.94 27.16 22.52
C ASN A 394 -7.19 28.59 21.99
N SER A 395 -6.71 29.60 22.71
CA SER A 395 -6.85 31.02 22.34
C SER A 395 -5.61 31.52 21.60
N LEU A 396 -5.26 30.85 20.48
CA LEU A 396 -4.01 31.08 19.75
C LEU A 396 -4.20 31.91 18.47
N ASP A 397 -3.19 32.71 18.17
CA ASP A 397 -3.12 33.72 17.10
C ASP A 397 -1.78 33.64 16.33
N ASP A 398 -1.62 34.47 15.30
CA ASP A 398 -0.39 34.51 14.49
C ASP A 398 0.86 35.00 15.28
N ASP A 399 0.70 35.72 16.39
CA ASP A 399 1.82 36.06 17.29
C ASP A 399 2.30 34.84 18.09
N SER A 400 1.38 33.97 18.52
CA SER A 400 1.69 32.66 19.12
C SER A 400 2.58 31.81 18.20
N VAL A 401 2.31 31.85 16.90
CA VAL A 401 2.99 31.05 15.87
C VAL A 401 4.47 31.42 15.73
N GLN A 402 4.86 32.68 15.95
CA GLN A 402 6.26 33.09 15.89
C GLN A 402 7.14 32.32 16.91
N PHE A 403 6.60 32.04 18.10
CA PHE A 403 7.31 31.25 19.11
C PHE A 403 7.33 29.76 18.78
N ILE A 404 6.24 29.24 18.23
CA ILE A 404 6.13 27.84 17.78
C ILE A 404 7.13 27.57 16.64
N THR A 405 7.15 28.39 15.59
CA THR A 405 8.03 28.19 14.43
C THR A 405 9.50 28.40 14.77
N ALA A 406 9.83 29.35 15.64
CA ALA A 406 11.18 29.52 16.17
C ALA A 406 11.65 28.29 16.97
N ALA A 407 10.76 27.67 17.76
CA ALA A 407 11.08 26.48 18.53
C ALA A 407 11.17 25.21 17.69
N LEU A 408 10.32 25.05 16.66
CA LEU A 408 10.44 23.96 15.67
C LEU A 408 11.79 24.05 14.94
N ARG A 409 12.19 25.25 14.50
CA ARG A 409 13.51 25.51 13.87
C ARG A 409 14.69 25.19 14.79
N ALA A 410 14.55 25.40 16.10
CA ALA A 410 15.63 25.23 17.08
C ALA A 410 15.70 23.83 17.71
N ASN A 411 14.57 23.14 17.87
CA ASN A 411 14.47 21.82 18.49
C ASN A 411 14.08 20.72 17.48
N PRO A 412 15.07 20.03 16.89
CA PRO A 412 14.82 18.98 15.89
C PRO A 412 14.16 17.70 16.43
N LYS A 413 13.85 17.62 17.74
CA LYS A 413 13.08 16.51 18.32
C LYS A 413 11.58 16.69 18.14
N LEU A 414 11.09 17.93 18.07
CA LEU A 414 9.66 18.24 18.04
C LEU A 414 9.08 17.93 16.66
N THR A 415 8.63 16.69 16.47
CA THR A 415 8.14 16.10 15.22
C THR A 415 6.64 16.26 15.01
N THR A 416 5.85 16.32 16.07
CA THR A 416 4.38 16.42 15.97
C THR A 416 3.88 17.65 16.70
N LEU A 417 3.05 18.42 16.01
CA LEU A 417 2.30 19.54 16.56
C LEU A 417 0.85 19.42 16.10
N ASN A 418 -0.10 19.51 17.03
CA ASN A 418 -1.50 19.76 16.71
C ASN A 418 -1.89 21.17 17.18
N VAL A 419 -2.41 21.98 16.25
CA VAL A 419 -2.87 23.37 16.43
C VAL A 419 -4.29 23.56 15.86
N ASP A 420 -5.01 22.48 15.59
CA ASP A 420 -6.34 22.54 14.99
C ASP A 420 -7.36 23.26 15.89
N VAL A 421 -8.44 23.76 15.29
CA VAL A 421 -9.52 24.49 16.00
C VAL A 421 -9.03 25.76 16.72
N ASN A 422 -7.92 26.36 16.29
CA ASN A 422 -7.47 27.70 16.72
C ASN A 422 -7.83 28.74 15.61
N PRO A 423 -9.02 29.35 15.62
CA PRO A 423 -9.56 30.08 14.47
C PRO A 423 -8.93 31.46 14.19
N ALA A 424 -8.03 31.95 15.05
CA ALA A 424 -7.31 33.20 14.87
C ALA A 424 -5.88 33.00 14.30
N ILE A 425 -5.48 31.76 13.99
CA ILE A 425 -4.26 31.47 13.22
C ILE A 425 -4.58 31.53 11.73
N SER A 426 -3.74 32.19 10.94
CA SER A 426 -3.92 32.28 9.48
C SER A 426 -3.54 30.97 8.75
N THR A 427 -4.09 30.78 7.55
CA THR A 427 -3.76 29.61 6.71
C THR A 427 -2.28 29.55 6.31
N ALA A 428 -1.61 30.69 6.18
CA ALA A 428 -0.18 30.77 5.93
C ALA A 428 0.63 30.29 7.15
N SER A 429 0.27 30.74 8.35
CA SER A 429 0.87 30.28 9.61
C SER A 429 0.70 28.78 9.84
N MET A 430 -0.48 28.23 9.55
CA MET A 430 -0.72 26.78 9.62
C MET A 430 0.19 26.01 8.64
N GLN A 431 0.39 26.53 7.42
CA GLN A 431 1.30 25.94 6.44
C GLN A 431 2.78 26.04 6.85
N GLU A 432 3.21 27.14 7.48
CA GLU A 432 4.58 27.27 8.00
C GLU A 432 4.85 26.27 9.13
N MET A 433 3.92 26.14 10.09
CA MET A 433 4.05 25.16 11.18
C MET A 433 4.05 23.72 10.66
N ALA A 434 3.15 23.37 9.73
CA ALA A 434 3.12 22.05 9.11
C ALA A 434 4.40 21.73 8.32
N GLY A 435 4.94 22.71 7.59
CA GLY A 435 6.22 22.55 6.90
C GLY A 435 7.38 22.31 7.87
N LEU A 436 7.41 23.02 9.00
CA LEU A 436 8.47 22.89 10.00
C LEU A 436 8.37 21.61 10.84
N THR A 437 7.17 21.08 11.12
CA THR A 437 7.04 19.74 11.74
C THR A 437 7.48 18.64 10.78
N MET A 438 7.14 18.74 9.48
CA MET A 438 7.67 17.83 8.46
C MET A 438 9.22 17.90 8.39
N VAL A 439 9.83 19.09 8.46
CA VAL A 439 11.30 19.25 8.54
C VAL A 439 11.92 18.55 9.76
N ASN A 440 11.21 18.51 10.88
CA ASN A 440 11.67 17.79 12.08
C ASN A 440 11.44 16.27 11.99
N ARG A 441 10.36 15.82 11.34
CA ARG A 441 10.13 14.40 10.99
C ARG A 441 11.15 13.86 10.00
N ALA A 442 11.62 14.69 9.07
CA ALA A 442 12.60 14.31 8.06
C ALA A 442 13.91 13.77 8.69
N PRO A 443 14.44 12.62 8.23
CA PRO A 443 15.64 12.01 8.78
C PRO A 443 16.84 12.97 8.90
N PRO A 444 17.70 12.81 9.94
CA PRO A 444 18.79 13.74 10.22
C PRO A 444 19.74 14.00 9.04
N ARG A 445 19.90 13.03 8.11
CA ARG A 445 20.69 13.19 6.89
C ARG A 445 20.09 14.24 5.93
N ILE A 446 18.77 14.26 5.76
CA ILE A 446 18.09 15.30 4.98
C ILE A 446 18.24 16.64 5.70
N ARG A 447 17.82 16.71 6.97
CA ARG A 447 17.79 17.97 7.72
C ARG A 447 19.17 18.65 7.86
N SER A 448 20.28 17.90 7.89
CA SER A 448 21.62 18.50 7.89
C SER A 448 22.03 19.13 6.55
N VAL A 449 21.37 18.74 5.45
CA VAL A 449 21.68 19.16 4.08
C VAL A 449 20.69 20.21 3.56
N LEU A 450 19.44 20.27 4.06
CA LEU A 450 18.44 21.28 3.66
C LEU A 450 19.01 22.72 3.65
N PRO A 451 19.70 23.22 4.70
CA PRO A 451 20.21 24.59 4.69
C PRO A 451 21.28 24.83 3.62
N SER A 452 22.01 23.78 3.21
CA SER A 452 23.02 23.88 2.14
C SER A 452 22.38 23.83 0.73
N ILE A 453 21.23 23.18 0.60
CA ILE A 453 20.40 23.20 -0.60
C ILE A 453 19.74 24.59 -0.73
N GLU A 454 19.02 25.04 0.30
CA GLU A 454 18.32 26.33 0.33
C GLU A 454 19.26 27.52 0.05
N ASN A 455 20.43 27.56 0.71
CA ASN A 455 21.42 28.63 0.53
C ASN A 455 22.28 28.49 -0.75
N ASN A 456 21.86 27.65 -1.71
CA ASN A 456 22.50 27.54 -3.03
C ASN A 456 24.03 27.31 -2.95
N CYS A 457 24.46 26.44 -2.03
CA CYS A 457 25.88 26.22 -1.81
C CYS A 457 26.53 25.56 -3.02
N LYS A 458 27.46 26.27 -3.68
CA LYS A 458 28.13 25.85 -4.95
C LYS A 458 28.79 24.47 -4.92
N ASN A 459 29.10 23.94 -3.75
CA ASN A 459 29.67 22.61 -3.56
C ASN A 459 28.62 21.49 -3.62
N VAL A 460 27.34 21.81 -3.39
CA VAL A 460 26.21 20.87 -3.38
C VAL A 460 25.62 20.80 -4.80
N VAL A 461 26.32 20.04 -5.65
CA VAL A 461 25.92 19.72 -7.04
C VAL A 461 25.29 18.32 -7.14
N SER A 462 25.62 17.45 -6.20
CA SER A 462 25.17 16.06 -6.11
C SER A 462 24.69 15.80 -4.69
N VAL A 463 23.50 15.22 -4.54
CA VAL A 463 22.88 14.88 -3.24
C VAL A 463 22.53 13.38 -3.27
N ASP A 464 22.85 12.66 -2.20
CA ASP A 464 22.60 11.21 -2.12
C ASP A 464 22.04 10.84 -0.74
N PHE A 465 20.81 10.32 -0.75
CA PHE A 465 20.10 9.73 0.38
C PHE A 465 19.62 8.31 0.05
N SER A 466 20.36 7.56 -0.77
CA SER A 466 20.02 6.17 -1.07
C SER A 466 19.95 5.32 0.21
N GLY A 467 18.89 4.51 0.31
CA GLY A 467 18.51 3.76 1.50
C GLY A 467 19.40 2.55 1.77
N ASN A 468 20.01 2.55 2.95
CA ASN A 468 20.57 1.36 3.59
C ASN A 468 20.34 1.38 5.12
N ASP A 469 20.33 2.57 5.75
CA ASP A 469 20.20 2.71 7.21
C ASP A 469 18.86 3.30 7.71
N VAL A 470 18.23 4.21 6.96
CA VAL A 470 16.99 4.91 7.34
C VAL A 470 16.15 5.14 6.09
N ALA A 471 14.91 4.65 6.09
CA ALA A 471 13.97 4.86 5.00
C ALA A 471 13.42 6.29 4.99
N LEU A 472 13.37 6.91 3.81
CA LEU A 472 12.61 8.15 3.60
C LEU A 472 11.14 7.81 3.33
N ASN A 473 10.23 8.55 3.98
CA ASN A 473 8.80 8.56 3.67
C ASN A 473 8.42 9.76 2.77
N ASP A 474 7.14 9.87 2.42
CA ASP A 474 6.58 10.97 1.62
C ASP A 474 6.71 12.34 2.28
N ASP A 475 6.48 12.48 3.59
CA ASP A 475 6.78 13.71 4.37
C ASP A 475 8.25 14.17 4.13
N SER A 476 9.20 13.25 4.23
CA SER A 476 10.64 13.54 4.05
C SER A 476 10.97 14.01 2.63
N VAL A 477 10.29 13.43 1.64
CA VAL A 477 10.45 13.78 0.23
C VAL A 477 9.75 15.10 -0.11
N TRP A 478 8.61 15.42 0.52
CA TRP A 478 7.99 16.74 0.43
C TRP A 478 8.96 17.84 0.88
N VAL A 479 9.54 17.70 2.08
CA VAL A 479 10.48 18.68 2.65
C VAL A 479 11.66 18.90 1.71
N LEU A 480 12.26 17.82 1.23
CA LEU A 480 13.40 17.90 0.33
C LEU A 480 13.02 18.54 -1.00
N ALA A 481 11.84 18.23 -1.55
CA ALA A 481 11.33 18.87 -2.76
C ALA A 481 11.12 20.39 -2.56
N GLN A 482 10.62 20.86 -1.40
CA GLN A 482 10.48 22.29 -1.12
C GLN A 482 11.84 23.00 -1.05
N ALA A 483 12.82 22.45 -0.32
CA ALA A 483 14.17 23.01 -0.27
C ALA A 483 14.83 23.06 -1.66
N LEU A 484 14.62 22.03 -2.48
CA LEU A 484 15.14 21.96 -3.84
C LEU A 484 14.50 22.98 -4.80
N ARG A 485 13.24 23.42 -4.60
CA ARG A 485 12.64 24.52 -5.40
C ARG A 485 13.44 25.82 -5.29
N LEU A 486 14.02 26.08 -4.13
CA LEU A 486 14.85 27.27 -3.87
C LEU A 486 16.29 27.11 -4.38
N ASN A 487 16.66 25.93 -4.86
CA ASN A 487 18.03 25.59 -5.23
C ASN A 487 18.26 25.60 -6.75
N SER A 488 19.44 26.09 -7.13
CA SER A 488 19.96 26.20 -8.50
C SER A 488 21.36 25.57 -8.69
N THR A 489 21.87 24.82 -7.70
CA THR A 489 23.20 24.20 -7.75
C THR A 489 23.15 22.69 -7.93
N VAL A 490 22.14 22.04 -7.35
CA VAL A 490 21.93 20.60 -7.42
C VAL A 490 21.54 20.23 -8.85
N ARG A 491 22.37 19.36 -9.41
CA ARG A 491 22.21 18.74 -10.73
C ARG A 491 21.90 17.25 -10.61
N ARG A 492 22.18 16.63 -9.47
CA ARG A 492 22.01 15.19 -9.29
C ARG A 492 21.42 14.88 -7.92
N LEU A 493 20.40 14.04 -7.88
CA LEU A 493 19.74 13.62 -6.65
C LEU A 493 19.48 12.11 -6.67
N ASN A 494 19.96 11.40 -5.65
CA ASN A 494 19.68 9.99 -5.45
C ASN A 494 18.83 9.80 -4.18
N LEU A 495 17.65 9.22 -4.35
CA LEU A 495 16.68 8.85 -3.32
C LEU A 495 16.34 7.35 -3.36
N SER A 496 17.10 6.54 -4.09
CA SER A 496 16.80 5.11 -4.29
C SER A 496 16.71 4.32 -2.98
N HIS A 497 16.02 3.18 -2.99
CA HIS A 497 15.84 2.28 -1.85
C HIS A 497 15.07 2.90 -0.66
N ASN A 498 14.09 3.77 -0.94
CA ASN A 498 13.27 4.44 0.07
C ASN A 498 11.77 4.38 -0.25
N SER A 499 10.98 3.65 0.54
CA SER A 499 9.54 3.45 0.35
C SER A 499 8.68 4.68 0.68
N PHE A 500 8.86 5.78 -0.09
CA PHE A 500 8.05 6.99 -0.01
C PHE A 500 6.88 7.01 -0.99
N GLY A 501 6.84 6.06 -1.93
CA GLY A 501 5.65 5.78 -2.70
C GLY A 501 5.13 6.93 -3.56
N ASP A 502 3.81 6.91 -3.76
CA ASP A 502 3.15 7.76 -4.75
C ASP A 502 3.03 9.22 -4.34
N MET A 503 2.90 9.48 -3.04
CA MET A 503 2.81 10.83 -2.51
C MET A 503 4.14 11.57 -2.66
N GLY A 504 5.25 10.94 -2.25
CA GLY A 504 6.59 11.49 -2.48
C GLY A 504 6.93 11.65 -3.96
N ALA A 505 6.51 10.73 -4.83
CA ALA A 505 6.67 10.88 -6.28
C ALA A 505 5.89 12.08 -6.85
N SER A 506 4.65 12.35 -6.37
CA SER A 506 3.93 13.58 -6.76
C SER A 506 4.64 14.84 -6.30
N TYR A 507 5.22 14.86 -5.09
CA TYR A 507 5.94 16.04 -4.60
C TYR A 507 7.23 16.31 -5.38
N LEU A 508 7.94 15.25 -5.79
CA LEU A 508 9.07 15.33 -6.70
C LEU A 508 8.63 15.79 -8.09
N ALA A 509 7.51 15.31 -8.61
CA ALA A 509 6.92 15.78 -9.87
C ALA A 509 6.65 17.29 -9.82
N ASP A 510 5.94 17.76 -8.80
CA ASP A 510 5.66 19.19 -8.62
C ASP A 510 6.94 20.03 -8.53
N TYR A 511 8.03 19.47 -8.01
CA TYR A 511 9.36 20.10 -8.03
C TYR A 511 9.99 20.12 -9.44
N ILE A 512 10.13 18.96 -10.07
CA ILE A 512 10.74 18.77 -11.40
C ILE A 512 10.07 19.68 -12.44
N ALA A 513 8.74 19.77 -12.41
CA ALA A 513 7.93 20.59 -13.32
C ALA A 513 8.32 22.09 -13.33
N SER A 514 8.95 22.56 -12.25
CA SER A 514 9.32 23.96 -12.00
C SER A 514 10.84 24.22 -11.96
N ASN A 515 11.66 23.18 -11.80
CA ASN A 515 13.11 23.32 -11.65
C ASN A 515 13.83 23.32 -13.00
N SER A 516 14.94 24.08 -13.06
CA SER A 516 15.75 24.30 -14.27
C SER A 516 17.24 23.96 -14.07
N THR A 517 17.56 23.07 -13.12
CA THR A 517 18.96 22.71 -12.80
C THR A 517 19.22 21.23 -12.59
N MET A 518 18.21 20.44 -12.19
CA MET A 518 18.34 18.99 -12.04
C MET A 518 18.58 18.34 -13.40
N LEU A 519 19.60 17.47 -13.46
CA LEU A 519 20.03 16.70 -14.63
C LEU A 519 19.92 15.18 -14.39
N GLU A 520 20.09 14.70 -13.17
CA GLU A 520 20.01 13.26 -12.84
C GLU A 520 19.17 13.04 -11.57
N LEU A 521 18.20 12.12 -11.62
CA LEU A 521 17.32 11.82 -10.50
C LEU A 521 17.12 10.31 -10.36
N ASN A 522 17.66 9.69 -9.31
CA ASN A 522 17.51 8.26 -9.06
C ASN A 522 16.47 7.99 -7.97
N LEU A 523 15.34 7.41 -8.34
CA LEU A 523 14.21 7.05 -7.48
C LEU A 523 13.93 5.52 -7.52
N SER A 524 14.92 4.71 -7.87
CA SER A 524 14.76 3.25 -7.94
C SER A 524 14.47 2.61 -6.58
N SER A 525 13.67 1.54 -6.51
CA SER A 525 13.36 0.80 -5.28
C SER A 525 12.59 1.62 -4.24
N CYS A 526 11.67 2.50 -4.67
CA CYS A 526 10.99 3.49 -3.80
C CYS A 526 9.47 3.29 -3.62
N THR A 527 8.98 2.08 -3.87
CA THR A 527 7.55 1.68 -3.86
C THR A 527 6.57 2.49 -4.71
N ILE A 528 7.06 3.41 -5.56
CA ILE A 528 6.23 4.33 -6.36
C ILE A 528 5.22 3.55 -7.20
N GLY A 529 3.99 4.06 -7.26
CA GLY A 529 2.78 3.51 -7.87
C GLY A 529 2.30 4.31 -9.10
N ASN A 530 1.20 3.85 -9.70
CA ASN A 530 0.73 4.31 -11.02
C ASN A 530 0.57 5.84 -11.08
N ARG A 531 0.07 6.42 -9.99
CA ARG A 531 -0.40 7.81 -9.94
C ARG A 531 0.78 8.74 -9.68
N GLY A 532 1.70 8.35 -8.80
CA GLY A 532 2.91 9.10 -8.48
C GLY A 532 3.83 9.24 -9.69
N ALA A 533 3.95 8.19 -10.50
CA ALA A 533 4.70 8.31 -11.75
C ALA A 533 3.91 8.87 -12.94
N HIS A 534 2.58 8.73 -12.99
CA HIS A 534 1.77 9.55 -13.92
C HIS A 534 2.03 11.05 -13.69
N ARG A 535 2.09 11.48 -12.41
CA ARG A 535 2.48 12.84 -12.02
C ARG A 535 3.92 13.16 -12.47
N LEU A 536 4.88 12.24 -12.32
CA LEU A 536 6.23 12.41 -12.89
C LEU A 536 6.20 12.56 -14.42
N CYS A 537 5.25 11.96 -15.13
CA CYS A 537 5.06 12.17 -16.58
C CYS A 537 4.61 13.60 -16.89
N GLU A 538 3.62 14.11 -16.15
CA GLU A 538 3.16 15.51 -16.28
C GLU A 538 4.32 16.49 -16.06
N ALA A 539 5.15 16.25 -15.05
CA ALA A 539 6.31 17.08 -14.74
C ALA A 539 7.41 17.06 -15.80
N LEU A 540 7.59 15.92 -16.48
CA LEU A 540 8.53 15.80 -17.60
C LEU A 540 8.07 16.56 -18.85
N ALA A 541 6.79 16.93 -18.97
CA ALA A 541 6.28 17.74 -20.07
C ALA A 541 6.75 19.19 -19.99
N THR A 542 6.83 19.75 -18.78
CA THR A 542 7.27 21.14 -18.57
C THR A 542 8.75 21.26 -18.25
N ASN A 543 9.35 20.24 -17.61
CA ASN A 543 10.79 20.22 -17.37
C ASN A 543 11.57 20.06 -18.68
N GLN A 544 12.60 20.89 -18.87
CA GLN A 544 13.50 20.85 -20.03
C GLN A 544 14.96 20.91 -19.56
N THR A 545 15.30 20.16 -18.49
CA THR A 545 16.69 20.05 -17.99
C THR A 545 17.09 18.66 -17.54
N LEU A 546 16.15 17.85 -17.04
CA LEU A 546 16.42 16.51 -16.53
C LEU A 546 16.87 15.60 -17.68
N GLN A 547 17.99 14.89 -17.46
CA GLN A 547 18.67 14.04 -18.45
C GLN A 547 18.66 12.56 -18.08
N LEU A 548 18.63 12.23 -16.78
CA LEU A 548 18.51 10.86 -16.28
C LEU A 548 17.41 10.78 -15.24
N LEU A 549 16.47 9.82 -15.37
CA LEU A 549 15.53 9.49 -14.27
C LEU A 549 15.29 7.98 -14.09
N ASP A 550 15.79 7.45 -12.97
CA ASP A 550 15.66 6.04 -12.58
C ASP A 550 14.39 5.79 -11.75
N LEU A 551 13.60 4.76 -12.10
CA LEU A 551 12.52 4.18 -11.30
C LEU A 551 12.54 2.63 -11.35
N SER A 552 13.70 2.01 -11.56
CA SER A 552 13.89 0.55 -11.44
C SER A 552 13.35 0.02 -10.10
N ASN A 553 12.95 -1.25 -9.98
CA ASN A 553 12.51 -1.91 -8.73
C ASN A 553 11.30 -1.27 -8.00
N ASN A 554 10.43 -0.53 -8.67
CA ASN A 554 9.26 0.12 -8.05
C ASN A 554 7.94 -0.68 -8.25
N MET A 555 6.77 -0.04 -8.06
CA MET A 555 5.45 -0.68 -7.93
C MET A 555 4.29 0.05 -8.68
N MET A 556 4.50 0.69 -9.86
CA MET A 556 3.53 1.53 -10.64
C MET A 556 3.03 1.04 -12.05
N ASP A 557 1.89 0.42 -12.39
CA ASP A 557 1.80 -0.36 -13.69
C ASP A 557 1.81 0.42 -15.04
N GLY A 558 1.68 -0.29 -16.16
CA GLY A 558 1.91 0.26 -17.52
C GLY A 558 0.95 1.39 -17.90
N ASP A 559 -0.25 1.37 -17.33
CA ASP A 559 -1.29 2.37 -17.60
C ASP A 559 -0.89 3.76 -17.06
N GLY A 560 -0.16 3.85 -15.96
CA GLY A 560 0.28 5.14 -15.43
C GLY A 560 1.35 5.82 -16.29
N LEU A 561 2.12 5.07 -17.08
CA LEU A 561 3.07 5.63 -18.05
C LEU A 561 2.45 6.07 -19.37
N SER A 562 1.18 5.72 -19.63
CA SER A 562 0.48 5.93 -20.91
C SER A 562 0.62 7.33 -21.51
N ALA A 563 0.89 8.35 -20.69
CA ALA A 563 1.14 9.73 -21.11
C ALA A 563 2.61 10.07 -21.42
N LEU A 564 3.60 9.43 -20.78
CA LEU A 564 5.03 9.82 -20.92
C LEU A 564 5.55 9.68 -22.35
N LEU A 565 4.94 8.74 -23.05
CA LEU A 565 5.05 8.49 -24.47
C LEU A 565 5.01 9.80 -25.28
N ARG A 566 3.88 10.49 -25.15
CA ARG A 566 3.60 11.77 -25.80
C ARG A 566 4.50 12.86 -25.26
N VAL A 567 4.87 12.79 -23.99
CA VAL A 567 5.74 13.76 -23.32
C VAL A 567 7.18 13.70 -23.81
N LEU A 568 7.78 12.53 -24.11
CA LEU A 568 9.16 12.48 -24.62
C LEU A 568 9.28 12.96 -26.08
N ARG A 569 8.18 13.13 -26.82
CA ARG A 569 8.18 13.95 -28.06
C ARG A 569 8.59 15.39 -27.78
N GLU A 570 8.05 15.96 -26.70
CA GLU A 570 8.08 17.38 -26.34
C GLU A 570 9.27 17.71 -25.41
N ASN A 571 9.64 16.79 -24.53
CA ASN A 571 10.85 16.85 -23.69
C ASN A 571 12.09 16.51 -24.53
N ASN A 572 13.00 17.46 -24.72
CA ASN A 572 14.22 17.27 -25.52
C ASN A 572 15.47 16.96 -24.67
N THR A 573 15.34 16.82 -23.34
CA THR A 573 16.50 16.70 -22.45
C THR A 573 16.69 15.32 -21.83
N LEU A 574 15.61 14.55 -21.68
CA LEU A 574 15.62 13.29 -20.95
C LEU A 574 16.26 12.17 -21.77
N ARG A 575 17.58 12.06 -21.64
CA ARG A 575 18.49 11.19 -22.38
C ARG A 575 18.55 9.76 -21.88
N GLU A 576 18.12 9.51 -20.66
CA GLU A 576 18.16 8.20 -20.02
C GLU A 576 17.03 8.06 -19.01
N LEU A 577 16.39 6.92 -19.03
CA LEU A 577 15.37 6.56 -18.07
C LEU A 577 15.68 5.10 -17.68
N LYS A 578 15.88 4.80 -16.38
CA LYS A 578 16.33 3.49 -15.86
C LYS A 578 15.27 2.73 -15.07
N LEU A 579 14.98 1.50 -15.49
CA LEU A 579 13.60 0.98 -15.50
C LEU A 579 13.55 -0.54 -15.38
N GLU A 580 14.53 -1.12 -14.68
CA GLU A 580 14.71 -2.56 -14.56
C GLU A 580 13.89 -3.15 -13.40
N ARG A 581 13.50 -4.43 -13.48
CA ARG A 581 12.79 -5.17 -12.41
C ARG A 581 11.45 -4.50 -12.06
N THR A 582 10.57 -4.57 -13.04
CA THR A 582 9.46 -3.65 -13.28
C THR A 582 8.31 -4.46 -13.92
N ARG A 583 7.08 -4.34 -13.40
CA ARG A 583 5.84 -4.96 -13.91
C ARG A 583 5.41 -4.56 -15.35
N VAL A 584 6.06 -3.58 -15.99
CA VAL A 584 5.69 -3.14 -17.33
C VAL A 584 6.05 -4.21 -18.37
N PRO A 585 5.27 -4.36 -19.45
CA PRO A 585 5.64 -5.23 -20.56
C PRO A 585 7.00 -4.84 -21.17
N ALA A 586 7.90 -5.81 -21.35
CA ALA A 586 9.26 -5.55 -21.87
C ALA A 586 9.28 -4.86 -23.25
N GLU A 587 8.23 -5.00 -24.04
CA GLU A 587 8.06 -4.32 -25.33
C GLU A 587 7.78 -2.81 -25.14
N PHE A 588 6.88 -2.47 -24.21
CA PHE A 588 6.75 -1.14 -23.59
C PHE A 588 7.93 -0.85 -22.64
N ALA A 589 9.07 -1.54 -22.78
CA ALA A 589 10.29 -1.28 -22.03
C ALA A 589 11.53 -0.99 -22.89
N GLU A 590 11.55 -1.41 -24.15
CA GLU A 590 12.57 -0.99 -25.11
C GLU A 590 12.20 0.32 -25.81
N ARG A 591 10.90 0.64 -25.89
CA ARG A 591 10.43 1.81 -26.67
C ARG A 591 10.64 3.17 -25.91
N VAL A 592 11.09 3.20 -24.63
CA VAL A 592 11.85 4.32 -23.94
C VAL A 592 13.22 4.43 -24.52
N LYS A 593 13.92 3.30 -24.65
CA LYS A 593 15.38 3.35 -24.74
C LYS A 593 15.76 4.03 -26.06
N ILE A 594 14.88 3.84 -27.04
CA ILE A 594 14.69 4.64 -28.25
C ILE A 594 14.23 6.09 -27.94
N ALA A 595 13.10 6.33 -27.27
CA ALA A 595 12.59 7.66 -26.89
C ALA A 595 13.65 8.61 -26.28
N CYS A 596 14.36 8.11 -25.27
CA CYS A 596 15.44 8.76 -24.55
C CYS A 596 16.74 8.82 -25.35
N SER A 597 17.07 7.82 -26.18
CA SER A 597 18.25 7.93 -27.06
C SER A 597 18.03 9.03 -28.10
N LEU A 598 16.80 9.25 -28.57
CA LEU A 598 16.45 10.36 -29.47
C LEU A 598 16.63 11.75 -28.83
N ASN A 599 16.62 11.85 -27.50
CA ASN A 599 17.00 13.07 -26.77
C ASN A 599 18.53 13.28 -26.65
N ARG A 600 19.33 12.38 -27.25
CA ARG A 600 20.78 12.55 -27.50
C ARG A 600 21.05 13.04 -28.93
N GLU A 601 20.09 12.88 -29.85
CA GLU A 601 20.17 13.30 -31.25
C GLU A 601 19.72 14.76 -31.44
N CYS A 602 19.92 15.29 -32.66
CA CYS A 602 19.42 16.62 -33.02
C CYS A 602 17.88 16.62 -33.17
N ALA A 603 17.24 17.78 -33.02
CA ALA A 603 15.78 17.90 -33.04
C ALA A 603 15.19 17.54 -34.42
N ALA A 604 15.98 17.58 -35.49
CA ALA A 604 15.60 17.11 -36.81
C ALA A 604 15.55 15.57 -36.88
N VAL A 605 16.60 14.87 -36.44
CA VAL A 605 16.64 13.40 -36.33
C VAL A 605 15.52 12.91 -35.41
N LYS A 606 15.35 13.54 -34.25
CA LYS A 606 14.26 13.23 -33.31
C LYS A 606 12.89 13.37 -33.97
N ARG A 607 12.56 14.51 -34.59
CA ARG A 607 11.26 14.71 -35.28
C ARG A 607 11.05 13.75 -36.44
N VAL A 608 12.10 13.41 -37.19
CA VAL A 608 12.03 12.39 -38.23
C VAL A 608 11.64 11.06 -37.60
N CYS A 609 12.39 10.60 -36.59
CA CYS A 609 12.06 9.41 -35.83
C CYS A 609 10.62 9.47 -35.33
N TYR A 610 10.21 10.38 -34.44
CA TYR A 610 8.85 10.46 -33.86
C TYR A 610 7.64 10.55 -34.83
N ARG A 611 7.83 10.59 -36.15
CA ARG A 611 6.76 10.47 -37.16
C ARG A 611 6.58 9.05 -37.73
N LEU A 612 7.61 8.19 -37.74
CA LEU A 612 7.61 7.02 -38.61
C LEU A 612 6.91 5.73 -38.06
N HIS A 613 6.91 5.45 -36.76
CA HIS A 613 6.15 4.36 -36.09
C HIS A 613 4.80 4.83 -35.51
N ASP A 614 4.57 6.14 -35.49
CA ASP A 614 3.23 6.72 -35.65
C ASP A 614 2.61 6.37 -37.02
N GLU A 615 3.39 5.72 -37.90
CA GLU A 615 3.07 5.34 -39.27
C GLU A 615 2.54 6.52 -40.09
N ASP A 616 3.15 7.69 -39.92
CA ASP A 616 2.83 8.90 -40.68
C ASP A 616 3.16 8.74 -42.18
N VAL A 617 2.21 8.18 -42.92
CA VAL A 617 2.28 7.93 -44.37
C VAL A 617 2.53 9.21 -45.19
N SER A 618 2.41 10.41 -44.59
CA SER A 618 2.84 11.66 -45.23
C SER A 618 4.36 11.85 -45.27
N LEU A 619 5.13 11.19 -44.39
CA LEU A 619 6.59 11.25 -44.35
C LEU A 619 7.23 10.35 -45.43
N LYS A 620 6.91 10.62 -46.69
CA LYS A 620 7.52 9.97 -47.86
C LYS A 620 8.97 10.37 -48.07
N LYS A 621 9.37 11.59 -47.68
CA LYS A 621 10.74 12.10 -47.79
C LYS A 621 11.30 12.50 -46.42
N ILE A 622 12.30 11.77 -45.95
CA ILE A 622 13.21 12.25 -44.90
C ILE A 622 14.15 13.25 -45.57
N GLU A 623 14.20 14.48 -45.07
CA GLU A 623 15.08 15.53 -45.57
C GLU A 623 15.81 16.16 -44.38
N LEU A 624 17.12 15.87 -44.31
CA LEU A 624 18.03 16.22 -43.22
C LEU A 624 19.34 16.77 -43.79
N SER A 625 19.28 17.45 -44.92
CA SER A 625 20.44 18.04 -45.59
C SER A 625 20.88 19.33 -44.89
N ASN A 626 22.12 19.36 -44.36
CA ASN A 626 22.75 20.54 -43.74
C ASN A 626 21.86 21.28 -42.71
N PRO A 627 21.74 20.79 -41.45
CA PRO A 627 20.96 21.46 -40.41
C PRO A 627 21.62 22.77 -39.94
N ASP A 628 20.84 23.86 -39.88
CA ASP A 628 21.27 25.13 -39.28
C ASP A 628 21.48 25.00 -37.75
N ASP A 629 22.64 25.42 -37.26
CA ASP A 629 23.03 25.62 -35.83
C ASP A 629 22.79 24.47 -34.82
N GLU A 630 22.50 23.24 -35.25
CA GLU A 630 22.42 22.04 -34.39
C GLU A 630 23.61 21.06 -34.57
N ARG A 631 23.66 20.01 -33.72
CA ARG A 631 24.65 18.91 -33.82
C ARG A 631 24.62 18.32 -35.24
N VAL A 632 25.78 18.34 -35.91
CA VAL A 632 26.00 17.71 -37.21
C VAL A 632 25.61 16.24 -37.16
N ILE A 633 24.88 15.77 -38.17
CA ILE A 633 24.47 14.37 -38.28
C ILE A 633 25.72 13.54 -38.59
N ASP A 634 26.05 12.65 -37.66
CA ASP A 634 27.17 11.72 -37.72
C ASP A 634 26.70 10.27 -37.90
N ASP A 635 27.65 9.34 -38.01
CA ASP A 635 27.41 7.90 -38.11
C ASP A 635 26.45 7.34 -37.04
N ILE A 636 26.45 7.91 -35.83
CA ILE A 636 25.56 7.47 -34.73
C ILE A 636 24.13 7.95 -35.01
N SER A 637 23.97 9.23 -35.36
CA SER A 637 22.65 9.76 -35.74
C SER A 637 22.06 9.03 -36.95
N VAL A 638 22.89 8.69 -37.95
CA VAL A 638 22.47 7.83 -39.08
C VAL A 638 22.08 6.44 -38.60
N SER A 639 22.87 5.82 -37.71
CA SER A 639 22.53 4.53 -37.12
C SER A 639 21.18 4.57 -36.41
N THR A 640 20.89 5.60 -35.62
CA THR A 640 19.58 5.80 -34.98
C THR A 640 18.43 5.94 -35.99
N ILE A 641 18.64 6.63 -37.13
CA ILE A 641 17.65 6.69 -38.23
C ILE A 641 17.53 5.33 -38.95
N CYS A 642 18.57 4.50 -38.96
CA CYS A 642 18.62 3.20 -39.63
C CYS A 642 18.01 2.07 -38.79
N THR A 643 18.34 2.00 -37.50
CA THR A 643 17.60 1.17 -36.53
C THR A 643 16.14 1.60 -36.48
N ALA A 644 15.86 2.89 -36.70
CA ALA A 644 14.50 3.28 -36.99
C ALA A 644 14.01 2.61 -38.28
N LEU A 645 14.57 2.92 -39.45
CA LEU A 645 14.10 2.48 -40.79
C LEU A 645 13.77 0.97 -40.94
N SER A 646 14.34 0.12 -40.08
CA SER A 646 14.13 -1.34 -39.96
C SER A 646 12.70 -1.88 -39.94
N ASN A 647 11.66 -1.16 -39.51
CA ASN A 647 10.30 -1.72 -39.35
C ASN A 647 9.18 -1.00 -40.13
N ASN A 648 9.46 -0.45 -41.33
CA ASN A 648 8.59 0.63 -41.81
C ASN A 648 8.53 0.89 -43.32
N SER A 649 7.31 0.95 -43.86
CA SER A 649 7.08 0.70 -45.29
C SER A 649 6.55 1.89 -46.12
N PHE A 650 6.79 3.15 -45.75
CA PHE A 650 6.29 4.31 -46.53
C PHE A 650 7.27 5.45 -46.78
N VAL A 651 8.47 5.43 -46.18
CA VAL A 651 9.55 6.34 -46.60
C VAL A 651 10.02 5.89 -47.97
N GLU A 652 9.95 6.78 -48.95
CA GLU A 652 10.42 6.57 -50.33
C GLU A 652 11.74 7.31 -50.60
N VAL A 653 12.05 8.39 -49.89
CA VAL A 653 13.26 9.18 -50.09
C VAL A 653 13.95 9.47 -48.75
N ILE A 654 15.28 9.34 -48.74
CA ILE A 654 16.17 9.73 -47.66
C ILE A 654 17.19 10.71 -48.23
N ASP A 655 17.17 11.95 -47.76
CA ASP A 655 18.22 12.93 -48.04
C ASP A 655 19.00 13.25 -46.76
N LEU A 656 20.28 12.85 -46.77
CA LEU A 656 21.27 13.10 -45.73
C LEU A 656 22.46 13.89 -46.30
N SER A 657 22.27 14.64 -47.40
CA SER A 657 23.37 15.31 -48.10
C SER A 657 23.96 16.50 -47.32
N GLY A 658 25.29 16.62 -47.33
CA GLY A 658 25.99 17.69 -46.59
C GLY A 658 26.00 17.50 -45.08
N ASN A 659 26.32 16.28 -44.62
CA ASN A 659 26.51 15.92 -43.20
C ASN A 659 27.92 15.34 -42.98
N HIS A 660 28.16 14.63 -41.88
CA HIS A 660 29.46 14.01 -41.57
C HIS A 660 29.36 12.47 -41.48
N ILE A 661 28.83 11.87 -42.54
CA ILE A 661 28.64 10.42 -42.68
C ILE A 661 29.89 9.78 -43.29
N GLY A 662 30.40 8.74 -42.63
CA GLY A 662 31.53 7.93 -43.08
C GLY A 662 31.21 6.43 -43.06
N GLU A 663 32.22 5.61 -42.74
CA GLU A 663 32.16 4.15 -42.82
C GLU A 663 31.00 3.55 -42.02
N ASN A 664 30.80 3.94 -40.75
CA ASN A 664 29.84 3.28 -39.87
C ASN A 664 28.39 3.70 -40.17
N GLY A 665 28.18 4.93 -40.65
CA GLY A 665 26.88 5.40 -41.12
C GLY A 665 26.48 4.71 -42.42
N CYS A 666 27.44 4.49 -43.32
CA CYS A 666 27.25 3.66 -44.52
C CYS A 666 26.95 2.19 -44.16
N ALA A 667 27.66 1.62 -43.17
CA ALA A 667 27.39 0.28 -42.66
C ALA A 667 26.01 0.16 -41.99
N ALA A 668 25.53 1.20 -41.29
CA ALA A 668 24.20 1.22 -40.69
C ALA A 668 23.09 1.33 -41.74
N LEU A 669 23.29 2.17 -42.78
CA LEU A 669 22.42 2.23 -43.95
C LEU A 669 22.37 0.87 -44.66
N ALA A 670 23.51 0.22 -44.87
CA ALA A 670 23.59 -1.13 -45.42
C ALA A 670 22.84 -2.17 -44.57
N ALA A 671 23.05 -2.19 -43.25
CA ALA A 671 22.35 -3.10 -42.36
C ALA A 671 20.82 -2.94 -42.43
N MET A 672 20.33 -1.70 -42.47
CA MET A 672 18.91 -1.37 -42.62
C MET A 672 18.36 -1.75 -43.99
N LEU A 673 19.08 -1.43 -45.07
CA LEU A 673 18.74 -1.84 -46.44
C LEU A 673 18.66 -3.37 -46.57
N SER A 674 19.47 -4.10 -45.80
CA SER A 674 19.50 -5.56 -45.81
C SER A 674 18.28 -6.22 -45.16
N GLN A 675 17.49 -5.47 -44.37
CA GLN A 675 16.36 -6.00 -43.58
C GLN A 675 15.05 -6.08 -44.40
N CYS A 676 15.06 -5.71 -45.69
CA CYS A 676 13.97 -5.89 -46.66
C CYS A 676 12.61 -5.18 -46.39
N THR A 677 12.44 -4.53 -45.24
CA THR A 677 11.18 -3.90 -44.78
C THR A 677 10.94 -2.48 -45.31
N CYS A 678 12.00 -1.75 -45.63
CA CYS A 678 11.93 -0.35 -46.02
C CYS A 678 11.43 -0.16 -47.46
N LYS A 679 10.53 0.80 -47.73
CA LYS A 679 10.13 1.20 -49.11
C LYS A 679 11.02 2.30 -49.72
N VAL A 680 12.21 2.51 -49.16
CA VAL A 680 13.14 3.57 -49.61
C VAL A 680 13.54 3.32 -51.05
N ARG A 681 13.24 4.28 -51.92
CA ARG A 681 13.60 4.33 -53.34
C ARG A 681 14.82 5.18 -53.60
N THR A 682 15.01 6.28 -52.89
CA THR A 682 16.13 7.20 -53.11
C THR A 682 16.92 7.42 -51.83
N ILE A 683 18.24 7.26 -51.88
CA ILE A 683 19.18 7.64 -50.83
C ILE A 683 20.14 8.69 -51.40
N ASN A 684 20.16 9.88 -50.82
CA ASN A 684 21.12 10.93 -51.16
C ASN A 684 22.11 11.13 -50.01
N LEU A 685 23.37 10.74 -50.24
CA LEU A 685 24.51 10.96 -49.33
C LEU A 685 25.52 11.95 -49.91
N SER A 686 25.16 12.69 -50.96
CA SER A 686 26.04 13.66 -51.63
C SER A 686 26.65 14.66 -50.63
N LYS A 687 27.87 15.15 -50.89
CA LYS A 687 28.61 16.08 -50.00
C LYS A 687 28.91 15.54 -48.60
N ASN A 688 28.97 14.23 -48.40
CA ASN A 688 29.49 13.59 -47.18
C ASN A 688 30.93 13.09 -47.43
N PRO A 689 31.76 12.92 -46.38
CA PRO A 689 33.14 12.42 -46.47
C PRO A 689 33.23 10.90 -46.72
N ILE A 690 32.42 10.38 -47.65
CA ILE A 690 32.37 8.97 -48.04
C ILE A 690 33.51 8.66 -49.00
N ASP A 691 34.35 7.69 -48.67
CA ASP A 691 35.45 7.16 -49.47
C ASP A 691 35.15 5.74 -49.98
N ASP A 692 36.12 5.11 -50.65
CA ASP A 692 35.96 3.77 -51.25
C ASP A 692 35.67 2.67 -50.21
N ASP A 693 36.20 2.79 -48.99
CA ASP A 693 35.93 1.85 -47.89
C ASP A 693 34.52 2.05 -47.31
N ALA A 694 34.07 3.30 -47.14
CA ALA A 694 32.69 3.60 -46.75
C ALA A 694 31.67 3.16 -47.82
N VAL A 695 32.00 3.28 -49.11
CA VAL A 695 31.22 2.68 -50.21
C VAL A 695 31.17 1.16 -50.10
N ALA A 696 32.31 0.50 -49.83
CA ALA A 696 32.35 -0.95 -49.67
C ALA A 696 31.42 -1.42 -48.52
N LYS A 697 31.28 -0.64 -47.44
CA LYS A 697 30.27 -0.91 -46.40
C LYS A 697 28.84 -0.68 -46.86
N LEU A 698 28.57 0.39 -47.62
CA LEU A 698 27.23 0.66 -48.14
C LEU A 698 26.72 -0.52 -49.02
N LEU A 699 27.64 -1.19 -49.71
CA LEU A 699 27.35 -2.37 -50.54
C LEU A 699 26.97 -3.64 -49.77
N ASP A 700 27.32 -3.79 -48.48
CA ASP A 700 26.93 -4.98 -47.72
C ASP A 700 25.39 -5.14 -47.64
N GLY A 701 24.64 -4.04 -47.81
CA GLY A 701 23.18 -4.02 -47.89
C GLY A 701 22.59 -4.18 -49.29
N PHE A 702 23.38 -3.97 -50.35
CA PHE A 702 22.89 -3.95 -51.74
C PHE A 702 22.30 -5.30 -52.20
N PRO A 703 22.89 -6.48 -51.90
CA PRO A 703 22.33 -7.78 -52.31
C PRO A 703 20.90 -8.05 -51.81
N ASN A 704 20.50 -7.43 -50.69
CA ASN A 704 19.26 -7.73 -50.00
C ASN A 704 18.17 -6.65 -50.20
N THR A 705 18.54 -5.40 -50.52
CA THR A 705 17.53 -4.36 -50.78
C THR A 705 16.79 -4.59 -52.09
N LYS A 706 15.45 -4.44 -52.06
CA LYS A 706 14.54 -4.67 -53.18
C LYS A 706 13.81 -3.41 -53.65
N THR A 707 13.93 -2.32 -52.89
CA THR A 707 13.14 -1.10 -53.06
C THR A 707 13.98 0.10 -53.48
N LEU A 708 15.27 0.11 -53.11
CA LEU A 708 16.21 1.18 -53.43
C LEU A 708 16.45 1.24 -54.94
N ARG A 709 16.02 2.34 -55.56
CA ARG A 709 16.12 2.63 -56.99
C ARG A 709 17.29 3.59 -57.29
N GLU A 710 17.58 4.54 -56.41
CA GLU A 710 18.50 5.65 -56.66
C GLU A 710 19.47 5.83 -55.49
N VAL A 711 20.77 5.94 -55.76
CA VAL A 711 21.79 6.28 -54.75
C VAL A 711 22.64 7.45 -55.26
N LEU A 712 22.56 8.61 -54.59
CA LEU A 712 23.27 9.82 -55.00
C LEU A 712 24.50 10.03 -54.10
N LEU A 713 25.68 9.99 -54.71
CA LEU A 713 27.00 10.05 -54.08
C LEU A 713 27.82 11.22 -54.66
N TYR A 714 27.17 12.28 -55.14
CA TYR A 714 27.84 13.42 -55.77
C TYR A 714 28.70 14.19 -54.74
N ASN A 715 29.87 14.67 -55.16
CA ASN A 715 30.82 15.40 -54.29
C ASN A 715 31.21 14.63 -53.02
N THR A 716 31.55 13.34 -53.17
CA THR A 716 32.15 12.46 -52.16
C THR A 716 33.64 12.23 -52.48
N ASN A 717 34.35 11.44 -51.68
CA ASN A 717 35.78 11.09 -51.86
C ASN A 717 35.99 9.78 -52.65
N ILE A 718 34.99 9.34 -53.40
CA ILE A 718 35.00 8.07 -54.17
C ILE A 718 35.97 8.16 -55.36
N THR A 719 36.73 7.10 -55.61
CA THR A 719 37.66 6.97 -56.75
C THR A 719 37.18 5.94 -57.78
N ASP A 720 37.95 5.73 -58.87
CA ASP A 720 37.68 4.66 -59.84
C ASP A 720 37.59 3.27 -59.19
N LEU A 721 38.31 3.05 -58.07
CA LEU A 721 38.23 1.82 -57.28
C LEU A 721 36.84 1.67 -56.63
N GLY A 722 36.31 2.73 -56.04
CA GLY A 722 34.93 2.77 -55.52
C GLY A 722 33.88 2.58 -56.61
N ILE A 723 34.13 3.06 -57.84
CA ILE A 723 33.24 2.82 -58.99
C ILE A 723 33.25 1.34 -59.43
N GLU A 724 34.42 0.70 -59.48
CA GLU A 724 34.52 -0.76 -59.72
C GLU A 724 33.82 -1.57 -58.62
N ILE A 725 34.03 -1.18 -57.37
CA ILE A 725 33.38 -1.76 -56.18
C ILE A 725 31.85 -1.63 -56.31
N LEU A 726 31.31 -0.45 -56.64
CA LEU A 726 29.88 -0.22 -56.90
C LEU A 726 29.34 -1.11 -58.03
N ALA A 727 30.04 -1.16 -59.18
CA ALA A 727 29.62 -1.95 -60.34
C ALA A 727 29.50 -3.44 -60.02
N LYS A 728 30.43 -3.96 -59.19
CA LYS A 728 30.45 -5.34 -58.68
C LYS A 728 29.38 -5.59 -57.61
N GLY A 729 29.14 -4.62 -56.72
CA GLY A 729 28.04 -4.69 -55.74
C GLY A 729 26.67 -4.81 -56.41
N LEU A 730 26.50 -4.15 -57.56
CA LEU A 730 25.29 -4.26 -58.37
C LEU A 730 25.09 -5.62 -59.03
N GLU A 731 26.07 -6.52 -59.14
CA GLU A 731 25.84 -7.87 -59.72
C GLU A 731 24.75 -8.62 -58.96
N LYS A 732 24.70 -8.43 -57.63
CA LYS A 732 23.76 -9.09 -56.71
C LYS A 732 22.51 -8.26 -56.40
N ASN A 733 22.49 -6.97 -56.74
CA ASN A 733 21.34 -6.11 -56.53
C ASN A 733 20.50 -5.99 -57.81
N GLN A 734 19.18 -6.11 -57.66
CA GLN A 734 18.21 -6.00 -58.75
C GLN A 734 17.36 -4.71 -58.70
N SER A 735 17.45 -3.93 -57.63
CA SER A 735 16.56 -2.78 -57.42
C SER A 735 17.14 -1.46 -57.95
N ILE A 736 18.44 -1.22 -57.81
CA ILE A 736 19.05 0.09 -58.03
C ILE A 736 19.22 0.33 -59.52
N VAL A 737 18.51 1.33 -60.04
CA VAL A 737 18.47 1.76 -61.43
C VAL A 737 19.33 2.99 -61.71
N TRP A 738 19.67 3.77 -60.67
CA TRP A 738 20.56 4.93 -60.77
C TRP A 738 21.56 4.94 -59.62
N ILE A 739 22.83 5.14 -59.94
CA ILE A 739 23.85 5.58 -58.97
C ILE A 739 24.52 6.80 -59.56
N GLY A 740 24.39 7.94 -58.88
CA GLY A 740 24.95 9.22 -59.30
C GLY A 740 26.32 9.43 -58.65
N VAL A 741 27.38 9.41 -59.45
CA VAL A 741 28.77 9.64 -59.00
C VAL A 741 29.38 10.85 -59.69
N ALA A 742 30.54 11.30 -59.21
CA ALA A 742 31.31 12.30 -59.97
C ALA A 742 31.75 11.70 -61.32
N ASN A 743 31.51 12.45 -62.40
CA ASN A 743 31.81 12.08 -63.79
C ASN A 743 30.91 10.98 -64.42
N ASP A 744 29.59 11.06 -64.23
CA ASP A 744 28.60 10.22 -64.95
C ASP A 744 28.80 10.24 -66.50
N ASP A 745 29.40 11.30 -67.08
CA ASP A 745 29.75 11.42 -68.51
C ASP A 745 31.03 10.66 -68.95
N ALA A 746 31.76 10.02 -68.03
CA ALA A 746 33.00 9.32 -68.35
C ALA A 746 32.78 8.05 -69.20
N VAL A 747 33.74 7.77 -70.08
CA VAL A 747 33.79 6.58 -70.96
C VAL A 747 34.90 5.64 -70.48
N SER A 748 34.89 5.28 -69.21
CA SER A 748 35.75 4.23 -68.64
C SER A 748 35.05 2.88 -68.65
N GLU A 749 35.83 1.80 -68.65
CA GLU A 749 35.32 0.43 -68.61
C GLU A 749 34.48 0.17 -67.34
N GLN A 750 34.92 0.74 -66.21
CA GLN A 750 34.25 0.71 -64.91
C GLN A 750 32.87 1.40 -64.97
N VAL A 751 32.78 2.59 -65.57
CA VAL A 751 31.51 3.31 -65.74
C VAL A 751 30.61 2.63 -66.78
N THR A 752 31.16 2.00 -67.81
CA THR A 752 30.39 1.18 -68.76
C THR A 752 29.83 -0.08 -68.09
N LEU A 753 30.58 -0.76 -67.22
CA LEU A 753 30.12 -1.91 -66.45
C LEU A 753 29.03 -1.50 -65.43
N LEU A 754 29.22 -0.37 -64.73
CA LEU A 754 28.21 0.21 -63.86
C LEU A 754 26.91 0.47 -64.64
N LYS A 755 26.99 1.13 -65.80
CA LYS A 755 25.84 1.41 -66.68
C LYS A 755 25.18 0.13 -67.21
N ARG A 756 25.92 -0.93 -67.56
CA ARG A 756 25.36 -2.26 -67.89
C ARG A 756 24.55 -2.82 -66.72
N ASN A 757 25.14 -2.84 -65.51
CA ASN A 757 24.51 -3.45 -64.35
C ASN A 757 23.31 -2.65 -63.80
N LEU A 758 23.27 -1.33 -64.03
CA LEU A 758 22.11 -0.46 -63.81
C LEU A 758 21.02 -0.64 -64.88
N ALA A 759 21.38 -0.73 -66.16
CA ALA A 759 20.43 -0.96 -67.25
C ALA A 759 19.72 -2.33 -67.14
N LEU A 760 20.44 -3.35 -66.64
CA LEU A 760 19.86 -4.65 -66.30
C LEU A 760 18.97 -4.62 -65.04
N ASN A 761 18.99 -3.54 -64.24
CA ASN A 761 18.07 -3.31 -63.12
C ASN A 761 16.88 -2.42 -63.49
N THR A 762 16.98 -1.60 -64.54
CA THR A 762 15.82 -0.96 -65.18
C THR A 762 14.99 -1.95 -66.00
N GLY A 763 15.54 -3.13 -66.28
CA GLY A 763 14.90 -4.20 -67.02
C GLY A 763 14.35 -5.32 -66.15
N PRO A 764 13.75 -6.35 -66.77
CA PRO A 764 13.27 -7.55 -66.10
C PRO A 764 14.27 -8.17 -65.12
N THR A 765 13.82 -8.49 -63.91
CA THR A 765 14.65 -9.17 -62.90
C THR A 765 15.14 -10.55 -63.38
N GLU A 766 14.30 -11.26 -64.13
CA GLU A 766 14.60 -12.53 -64.79
C GLU A 766 15.69 -12.39 -65.87
N LEU A 767 15.73 -11.27 -66.60
CA LEU A 767 16.72 -11.01 -67.66
C LEU A 767 18.12 -10.96 -67.06
N LYS A 768 18.29 -10.21 -65.97
CA LYS A 768 19.57 -10.10 -65.29
C LYS A 768 20.02 -11.46 -64.73
N HIS A 769 19.10 -12.26 -64.20
CA HIS A 769 19.41 -13.61 -63.73
C HIS A 769 19.83 -14.55 -64.88
N ILE A 770 19.12 -14.51 -66.02
CA ILE A 770 19.43 -15.32 -67.21
C ILE A 770 20.78 -14.90 -67.81
N ILE A 771 21.04 -13.61 -68.00
CA ILE A 771 22.32 -13.09 -68.52
C ILE A 771 23.47 -13.47 -67.57
N LEU A 772 23.34 -13.26 -66.25
CA LEU A 772 24.41 -13.64 -65.31
C LEU A 772 24.62 -15.16 -65.23
N SER A 773 23.58 -15.96 -65.44
CA SER A 773 23.70 -17.42 -65.54
C SER A 773 24.46 -17.84 -66.80
N ILE A 774 24.23 -17.16 -67.93
CA ILE A 774 24.92 -17.40 -69.20
C ILE A 774 26.38 -16.91 -69.14
N ASP A 775 26.64 -15.72 -68.58
CA ASP A 775 27.99 -15.19 -68.32
C ASP A 775 28.78 -16.14 -67.39
N ALA A 776 28.10 -16.86 -66.48
CA ALA A 776 28.67 -17.92 -65.65
C ALA A 776 28.76 -19.31 -66.33
N GLY A 777 28.36 -19.43 -67.60
CA GLY A 777 28.49 -20.65 -68.41
C GLY A 777 27.37 -21.68 -68.28
N ALA A 778 26.19 -21.30 -67.79
CA ALA A 778 25.05 -22.22 -67.65
C ALA A 778 24.47 -22.67 -69.00
N VAL A 779 23.97 -23.91 -69.05
CA VAL A 779 23.28 -24.48 -70.21
C VAL A 779 21.78 -24.48 -69.94
N LEU A 780 21.04 -23.65 -70.66
CA LEU A 780 19.59 -23.46 -70.44
C LEU A 780 18.77 -24.32 -71.42
N GLU A 781 17.88 -25.16 -70.86
CA GLU A 781 16.84 -25.85 -71.64
C GLU A 781 15.59 -25.00 -71.83
N ASP A 782 15.23 -24.07 -70.93
CA ASP A 782 14.06 -23.21 -71.12
C ASP A 782 14.37 -21.77 -70.69
N VAL A 783 13.93 -20.79 -71.48
CA VAL A 783 13.97 -19.36 -71.21
C VAL A 783 12.54 -18.81 -71.27
N ASP A 784 12.18 -18.10 -70.21
CA ASP A 784 10.91 -17.40 -70.07
C ASP A 784 11.20 -15.97 -69.58
N MET A 785 10.63 -15.00 -70.28
CA MET A 785 10.75 -13.55 -70.10
C MET A 785 9.39 -12.90 -70.44
N SER A 786 8.31 -13.58 -70.06
CA SER A 786 6.93 -13.29 -70.46
C SER A 786 6.14 -12.66 -69.33
N ARG A 787 5.49 -11.52 -69.58
CA ARG A 787 5.00 -10.63 -68.50
C ARG A 787 6.07 -10.40 -67.43
N PRO A 788 7.32 -10.07 -67.81
CA PRO A 788 8.41 -9.99 -66.85
C PRO A 788 8.06 -9.00 -65.73
N ILE A 789 8.28 -9.46 -64.50
CA ILE A 789 7.42 -9.13 -63.35
C ILE A 789 7.39 -7.62 -63.04
N ASP A 790 8.51 -6.93 -63.26
CA ASP A 790 8.73 -5.56 -62.80
C ASP A 790 8.53 -4.50 -63.90
N CYS A 791 8.84 -4.85 -65.15
CA CYS A 791 8.77 -3.97 -66.31
C CYS A 791 8.87 -4.78 -67.61
N SER A 792 8.35 -4.22 -68.69
CA SER A 792 8.47 -4.76 -70.03
C SER A 792 9.91 -4.75 -70.54
N LEU A 793 10.37 -5.87 -71.10
CA LEU A 793 11.55 -5.96 -71.96
C LEU A 793 11.40 -4.98 -73.13
N ASP A 794 12.30 -4.00 -73.25
CA ASP A 794 12.40 -3.12 -74.41
C ASP A 794 13.37 -3.67 -75.46
N ASP A 795 13.51 -2.99 -76.60
CA ASP A 795 14.38 -3.43 -77.69
C ASP A 795 15.88 -3.51 -77.30
N SER A 796 16.35 -2.66 -76.39
CA SER A 796 17.73 -2.63 -75.89
C SER A 796 17.98 -3.78 -74.91
N MET A 797 17.01 -4.04 -74.02
CA MET A 797 17.05 -5.18 -73.10
C MET A 797 16.97 -6.51 -73.84
N CYS A 798 16.13 -6.59 -74.88
CA CYS A 798 16.02 -7.74 -75.77
C CYS A 798 17.31 -7.96 -76.57
N GLN A 799 17.98 -6.89 -77.00
CA GLN A 799 19.31 -6.98 -77.60
C GLN A 799 20.33 -7.61 -76.62
N PHE A 800 20.36 -7.19 -75.35
CA PHE A 800 21.23 -7.83 -74.34
C PHE A 800 20.87 -9.30 -74.09
N LEU A 801 19.58 -9.65 -74.04
CA LEU A 801 19.12 -11.04 -73.89
C LEU A 801 19.62 -11.92 -75.04
N CYS A 802 19.33 -11.50 -76.28
CA CYS A 802 19.64 -12.30 -77.47
C CYS A 802 21.16 -12.41 -77.67
N ALA A 803 21.92 -11.34 -77.41
CA ALA A 803 23.38 -11.36 -77.46
C ALA A 803 24.02 -12.39 -76.49
N SER A 804 23.36 -12.70 -75.38
CA SER A 804 23.76 -13.80 -74.49
C SER A 804 23.25 -15.18 -74.96
N LEU A 805 22.03 -15.28 -75.52
CA LEU A 805 21.42 -16.56 -75.90
C LEU A 805 21.98 -17.20 -77.19
N VAL A 806 22.54 -16.41 -78.11
CA VAL A 806 23.04 -16.89 -79.41
C VAL A 806 24.11 -17.97 -79.21
N GLY A 807 23.74 -19.22 -79.54
CA GLY A 807 24.59 -20.40 -79.42
C GLY A 807 24.10 -21.50 -78.47
N SER A 808 23.03 -21.27 -77.69
CA SER A 808 22.47 -22.30 -76.80
C SER A 808 21.91 -23.50 -77.58
N ARG A 809 22.48 -24.69 -77.35
CA ARG A 809 22.12 -25.92 -78.09
C ARG A 809 20.98 -26.74 -77.50
N MET A 810 20.57 -26.42 -76.27
CA MET A 810 19.59 -27.20 -75.51
C MET A 810 18.21 -26.53 -75.44
N LEU A 811 18.09 -25.28 -75.92
CA LEU A 811 16.94 -24.42 -75.71
C LEU A 811 15.65 -24.97 -76.35
N ARG A 812 14.70 -25.37 -75.50
CA ARG A 812 13.33 -25.86 -75.75
C ARG A 812 12.24 -24.81 -75.58
N SER A 813 12.47 -23.73 -74.86
CA SER A 813 11.51 -22.62 -74.75
C SER A 813 12.22 -21.28 -74.83
N LEU A 814 11.64 -20.34 -75.57
CA LEU A 814 12.02 -18.93 -75.61
C LEU A 814 10.73 -18.10 -75.61
N LYS A 815 10.33 -17.61 -74.45
CA LYS A 815 9.07 -16.85 -74.33
C LYS A 815 9.38 -15.42 -73.92
N LEU A 816 8.84 -14.45 -74.63
CA LEU A 816 9.16 -13.01 -74.55
C LEU A 816 7.88 -12.14 -74.63
N SER A 817 6.72 -12.65 -74.22
CA SER A 817 5.43 -11.93 -74.40
C SER A 817 5.18 -10.85 -73.35
N HIS A 818 4.18 -9.99 -73.60
CA HIS A 818 3.76 -8.87 -72.74
C HIS A 818 4.90 -7.90 -72.42
N ASN A 819 5.57 -7.46 -73.48
CA ASN A 819 6.74 -6.59 -73.42
C ASN A 819 6.52 -5.35 -74.31
N THR A 820 7.55 -4.51 -74.49
CA THR A 820 7.46 -3.30 -75.34
C THR A 820 8.32 -3.43 -76.60
N LEU A 821 8.60 -4.68 -76.98
CA LEU A 821 9.37 -5.06 -78.15
C LEU A 821 8.71 -4.48 -79.40
N SER A 822 9.43 -3.64 -80.13
CA SER A 822 8.99 -3.12 -81.41
C SER A 822 9.50 -4.01 -82.54
N SER A 823 9.30 -3.60 -83.80
CA SER A 823 9.94 -4.25 -84.95
C SER A 823 11.48 -4.14 -84.95
N ALA A 824 12.08 -3.35 -84.05
CA ALA A 824 13.53 -3.13 -83.98
C ALA A 824 14.33 -4.29 -83.34
N CYS A 825 13.77 -5.05 -82.40
CA CYS A 825 14.47 -6.20 -81.79
C CYS A 825 14.17 -7.56 -82.45
N VAL A 826 13.11 -7.64 -83.27
CA VAL A 826 12.73 -8.87 -83.99
C VAL A 826 13.90 -9.55 -84.74
N PRO A 827 14.86 -8.83 -85.36
CA PRO A 827 16.03 -9.46 -85.95
C PRO A 827 16.82 -10.36 -84.99
N TYR A 828 17.02 -9.94 -83.74
CA TYR A 828 17.75 -10.71 -82.74
C TYR A 828 16.95 -11.93 -82.23
N ILE A 829 15.62 -11.79 -82.14
CA ILE A 829 14.71 -12.88 -81.77
C ILE A 829 14.72 -13.98 -82.84
N VAL A 830 14.65 -13.58 -84.12
CA VAL A 830 14.73 -14.51 -85.26
C VAL A 830 16.10 -15.21 -85.29
N GLU A 831 17.19 -14.50 -84.98
CA GLU A 831 18.53 -15.09 -84.87
C GLU A 831 18.60 -16.20 -83.80
N VAL A 832 17.94 -16.04 -82.64
CA VAL A 832 17.86 -17.12 -81.63
C VAL A 832 16.99 -18.29 -82.11
N VAL A 833 15.80 -18.02 -82.67
CA VAL A 833 14.87 -19.10 -83.10
C VAL A 833 15.43 -19.93 -84.25
N GLU A 834 16.17 -19.33 -85.19
CA GLU A 834 16.79 -20.07 -86.31
C GLU A 834 18.05 -20.84 -85.93
N LEU A 835 18.74 -20.47 -84.83
CA LEU A 835 19.97 -21.13 -84.36
C LEU A 835 19.75 -22.14 -83.22
N CYS A 836 18.55 -22.22 -82.64
CA CYS A 836 18.22 -23.11 -81.51
C CYS A 836 17.21 -24.22 -81.91
N PRO A 837 17.65 -25.34 -82.52
CA PRO A 837 16.74 -26.36 -83.10
C PRO A 837 16.01 -27.25 -82.09
N SER A 838 16.23 -27.08 -80.78
CA SER A 838 15.50 -27.80 -79.72
C SER A 838 14.17 -27.13 -79.36
N LEU A 839 13.85 -25.96 -79.93
CA LEU A 839 12.82 -25.04 -79.47
C LEU A 839 11.38 -25.56 -79.64
N VAL A 840 10.79 -26.06 -78.57
CA VAL A 840 9.41 -26.57 -78.47
C VAL A 840 8.38 -25.49 -78.05
N SER A 841 8.82 -24.32 -77.61
CA SER A 841 7.97 -23.17 -77.26
C SER A 841 8.60 -21.83 -77.65
N LEU A 842 7.81 -20.94 -78.25
CA LEU A 842 8.19 -19.56 -78.60
C LEU A 842 7.06 -18.63 -78.20
N ASP A 843 7.27 -17.61 -77.37
CA ASP A 843 6.21 -16.63 -77.07
C ASP A 843 6.67 -15.21 -77.41
N LEU A 844 5.76 -14.44 -78.00
CA LEU A 844 5.95 -13.10 -78.53
C LEU A 844 4.67 -12.25 -78.44
N SER A 845 3.59 -12.73 -77.78
CA SER A 845 2.33 -11.98 -77.64
C SER A 845 2.48 -10.65 -76.87
N ASP A 846 1.44 -9.81 -76.94
CA ASP A 846 1.30 -8.53 -76.23
C ASP A 846 2.55 -7.63 -76.31
N ASN A 847 3.06 -7.44 -77.52
CA ASN A 847 4.20 -6.59 -77.80
C ASN A 847 3.84 -5.45 -78.78
N GLN A 848 4.78 -4.54 -79.05
CA GLN A 848 4.58 -3.45 -80.02
C GLN A 848 5.07 -3.83 -81.43
N ILE A 849 5.13 -5.13 -81.74
CA ILE A 849 5.62 -5.61 -83.02
C ILE A 849 4.58 -5.31 -84.10
N ASP A 850 4.92 -4.34 -84.95
CA ASP A 850 4.11 -3.93 -86.10
C ASP A 850 4.05 -5.00 -87.20
N GLN A 851 3.29 -4.70 -88.27
CA GLN A 851 3.13 -5.62 -89.40
C GLN A 851 4.47 -5.99 -90.07
N SER A 852 5.54 -5.20 -89.96
CA SER A 852 6.89 -5.53 -90.45
C SER A 852 7.47 -6.72 -89.67
N GLY A 853 7.32 -6.74 -88.35
CA GLY A 853 7.72 -7.89 -87.53
C GLY A 853 6.70 -9.03 -87.58
N ALA A 854 5.41 -8.75 -87.77
CA ALA A 854 4.39 -9.79 -87.99
C ALA A 854 4.70 -10.66 -89.21
N GLN A 855 5.19 -10.06 -90.30
CA GLN A 855 5.65 -10.80 -91.48
C GLN A 855 6.89 -11.66 -91.17
N GLN A 856 7.82 -11.17 -90.36
CA GLN A 856 9.02 -11.92 -89.95
C GLN A 856 8.68 -13.14 -89.07
N ILE A 857 7.73 -12.99 -88.14
CA ILE A 857 7.32 -14.06 -87.22
C ILE A 857 6.45 -15.12 -87.91
N ILE A 858 5.53 -14.74 -88.80
CA ILE A 858 4.78 -15.70 -89.62
C ILE A 858 5.71 -16.45 -90.58
N ALA A 859 6.66 -15.75 -91.19
CA ALA A 859 7.70 -16.37 -92.01
C ALA A 859 8.61 -17.32 -91.20
N CYS A 860 8.68 -17.20 -89.87
CA CYS A 860 9.33 -18.19 -89.00
C CYS A 860 8.41 -19.38 -88.72
N LEU A 861 7.17 -19.14 -88.30
CA LEU A 861 6.17 -20.16 -87.95
C LEU A 861 5.83 -21.14 -89.08
N GLU A 862 5.77 -20.69 -90.32
CA GLU A 862 5.54 -21.57 -91.48
C GLU A 862 6.75 -22.48 -91.80
N ARG A 863 7.90 -22.30 -91.13
CA ARG A 863 9.11 -23.13 -91.27
C ARG A 863 9.33 -24.15 -90.12
N VAL A 864 8.50 -24.16 -89.08
CA VAL A 864 8.80 -24.90 -87.83
C VAL A 864 7.60 -25.69 -87.28
N SER A 865 7.84 -26.94 -86.88
CA SER A 865 6.81 -27.86 -86.31
C SER A 865 7.16 -28.45 -84.95
N HIS A 866 8.36 -28.15 -84.44
CA HIS A 866 8.80 -28.52 -83.09
C HIS A 866 8.13 -27.64 -82.04
N LEU A 867 7.81 -26.39 -82.38
CA LEU A 867 7.03 -25.45 -81.58
C LEU A 867 5.60 -25.97 -81.32
N ARG A 868 5.40 -26.53 -80.12
CA ARG A 868 4.09 -26.95 -79.59
C ARG A 868 3.32 -25.81 -78.93
N SER A 869 4.00 -24.72 -78.62
CA SER A 869 3.45 -23.47 -78.12
C SER A 869 4.04 -22.33 -78.95
N VAL A 870 3.22 -21.60 -79.70
CA VAL A 870 3.56 -20.25 -80.17
C VAL A 870 2.42 -19.29 -79.90
N ASP A 871 2.76 -18.13 -79.34
CA ASP A 871 1.82 -17.04 -79.18
C ASP A 871 2.45 -15.71 -79.63
N VAL A 872 1.60 -14.88 -80.21
CA VAL A 872 1.89 -13.62 -80.92
C VAL A 872 0.71 -12.63 -80.82
N THR A 873 -0.35 -12.99 -80.08
CA THR A 873 -1.58 -12.20 -79.90
C THR A 873 -1.31 -10.79 -79.38
N ASN A 874 -2.28 -9.87 -79.49
CA ASN A 874 -2.18 -8.47 -79.02
C ASN A 874 -0.99 -7.62 -79.51
N ASN A 875 -0.22 -8.10 -80.48
CA ASN A 875 0.70 -7.26 -81.24
C ASN A 875 -0.05 -6.36 -82.24
N LEU A 876 0.68 -5.42 -82.86
CA LEU A 876 0.22 -4.60 -83.99
C LEU A 876 0.14 -5.40 -85.32
N PHE A 877 -0.25 -6.67 -85.22
CA PHE A 877 -0.50 -7.61 -86.30
C PHE A 877 -1.90 -7.39 -86.88
N SER A 878 -2.06 -7.57 -88.19
CA SER A 878 -3.39 -7.67 -88.79
C SER A 878 -4.18 -8.87 -88.22
N PRO A 879 -5.54 -8.84 -88.17
CA PRO A 879 -6.32 -9.99 -87.68
C PRO A 879 -6.04 -11.29 -88.44
N GLN A 880 -5.79 -11.18 -89.75
CA GLN A 880 -5.40 -12.28 -90.64
C GLN A 880 -4.03 -12.88 -90.28
N SER A 881 -3.18 -12.11 -89.60
CA SER A 881 -1.89 -12.55 -89.08
C SER A 881 -2.03 -13.29 -87.74
N LEU A 882 -2.96 -12.90 -86.86
CA LEU A 882 -3.18 -13.57 -85.56
C LEU A 882 -3.94 -14.90 -85.68
N GLU A 883 -5.02 -14.93 -86.45
CA GLU A 883 -5.83 -16.13 -86.70
C GLU A 883 -4.97 -17.26 -87.28
N ARG A 884 -4.03 -16.91 -88.17
CA ARG A 884 -3.10 -17.83 -88.83
C ARG A 884 -2.04 -18.42 -87.90
N VAL A 885 -1.79 -17.85 -86.72
CA VAL A 885 -0.82 -18.38 -85.75
C VAL A 885 -1.48 -19.28 -84.70
N SER A 886 -2.54 -18.82 -84.04
CA SER A 886 -3.19 -19.58 -82.96
C SER A 886 -3.71 -20.95 -83.42
N HIS A 887 -4.16 -21.05 -84.67
CA HIS A 887 -4.59 -22.32 -85.27
C HIS A 887 -3.45 -23.35 -85.45
N LEU A 888 -2.22 -22.92 -85.73
CA LEU A 888 -1.06 -23.81 -85.94
C LEU A 888 -0.51 -24.40 -84.63
N VAL A 889 -0.96 -23.90 -83.49
CA VAL A 889 -0.43 -24.17 -82.14
C VAL A 889 -1.45 -24.91 -81.25
N SER A 890 -2.73 -24.59 -81.42
CA SER A 890 -3.85 -25.21 -80.70
C SER A 890 -4.07 -26.70 -81.04
N LEU A 891 -3.20 -27.33 -81.83
CA LEU A 891 -3.16 -28.78 -82.07
C LEU A 891 -2.15 -29.57 -81.17
N ASN A 892 -1.21 -28.91 -80.49
CA ASN A 892 0.10 -29.54 -80.19
C ASN A 892 0.42 -29.98 -78.71
N LEU A 893 -0.51 -29.91 -77.73
CA LEU A 893 -0.19 -29.95 -76.27
C LEU A 893 -0.81 -31.03 -75.34
N GLY A 894 -2.13 -30.99 -75.07
CA GLY A 894 -2.68 -31.55 -73.82
C GLY A 894 -2.70 -33.09 -73.73
N SER A 895 -3.47 -33.65 -72.78
CA SER A 895 -3.98 -35.02 -72.96
C SER A 895 -4.53 -35.09 -74.38
N GLU A 896 -3.95 -35.94 -75.24
CA GLU A 896 -4.23 -35.84 -76.68
C GLU A 896 -5.71 -36.07 -76.95
N VAL A 897 -6.35 -36.91 -76.12
CA VAL A 897 -7.80 -37.10 -76.05
C VAL A 897 -8.52 -35.77 -75.75
N LEU A 898 -8.10 -35.03 -74.72
CA LEU A 898 -8.78 -33.79 -74.30
C LEU A 898 -8.48 -32.58 -75.21
N LYS A 899 -7.29 -32.44 -75.81
CA LYS A 899 -7.01 -31.35 -76.77
C LYS A 899 -7.59 -31.63 -78.18
N LYS A 900 -7.71 -32.91 -78.58
CA LYS A 900 -8.47 -33.30 -79.79
C LYS A 900 -9.97 -33.23 -79.57
N LEU A 901 -10.48 -33.58 -78.39
CA LEU A 901 -11.84 -33.23 -77.97
C LEU A 901 -12.01 -31.72 -78.05
N HIS A 902 -11.19 -30.89 -77.39
CA HIS A 902 -11.44 -29.45 -77.34
C HIS A 902 -11.42 -28.74 -78.72
N LEU A 903 -10.51 -29.07 -79.65
CA LEU A 903 -10.60 -28.52 -81.01
C LEU A 903 -11.81 -29.04 -81.84
N ALA A 904 -12.43 -30.14 -81.43
CA ALA A 904 -13.72 -30.61 -81.94
C ALA A 904 -14.93 -30.04 -81.15
N THR A 905 -14.76 -29.73 -79.87
CA THR A 905 -15.79 -29.34 -78.88
C THR A 905 -15.76 -27.83 -78.56
N ALA A 906 -14.98 -27.02 -79.29
CA ALA A 906 -15.13 -25.56 -79.39
C ALA A 906 -16.46 -25.17 -80.10
N ARG A 907 -17.55 -25.81 -79.63
CA ARG A 907 -18.85 -26.14 -80.25
C ARG A 907 -19.89 -26.59 -79.18
N GLY A 908 -19.48 -27.22 -78.05
CA GLY A 908 -20.28 -27.40 -76.81
C GLY A 908 -20.61 -28.84 -76.33
N GLU A 909 -20.43 -29.12 -75.02
CA GLU A 909 -20.74 -30.39 -74.29
C GLU A 909 -21.18 -30.12 -72.81
N ALA A 910 -21.36 -31.13 -71.92
CA ALA A 910 -22.05 -31.03 -70.60
C ALA A 910 -21.45 -31.86 -69.42
N LEU A 911 -22.08 -31.83 -68.21
CA LEU A 911 -21.50 -32.22 -66.89
C LEU A 911 -22.43 -33.06 -65.94
N PRO A 912 -21.92 -33.65 -64.81
CA PRO A 912 -22.62 -34.67 -63.97
C PRO A 912 -22.99 -34.23 -62.50
N LYS A 913 -23.54 -35.16 -61.69
CA LYS A 913 -23.98 -34.96 -60.27
C LYS A 913 -23.11 -35.63 -59.19
N ASP A 914 -23.07 -36.96 -59.18
CA ASP A 914 -22.31 -37.75 -58.20
C ASP A 914 -20.89 -37.91 -58.71
N ILE A 915 -19.88 -37.66 -57.87
CA ILE A 915 -18.49 -37.71 -58.33
C ILE A 915 -17.62 -38.55 -57.39
N VAL A 916 -16.90 -39.49 -58.02
CA VAL A 916 -15.93 -40.36 -57.39
C VAL A 916 -14.54 -39.76 -57.59
N LEU A 917 -14.10 -38.93 -56.63
CA LEU A 917 -12.72 -38.44 -56.58
C LEU A 917 -11.91 -39.13 -55.47
N ASN A 918 -11.82 -40.46 -55.55
CA ASN A 918 -10.95 -41.24 -54.66
C ASN A 918 -9.51 -41.33 -55.19
N GLY A 919 -8.55 -41.36 -54.26
CA GLY A 919 -7.13 -41.47 -54.53
C GLY A 919 -6.67 -42.87 -54.95
N VAL A 920 -7.48 -43.65 -55.69
CA VAL A 920 -7.17 -45.04 -56.03
C VAL A 920 -7.20 -45.32 -57.54
N THR A 921 -8.13 -44.75 -58.32
CA THR A 921 -8.35 -45.20 -59.72
C THR A 921 -7.82 -44.30 -60.84
N ASN A 922 -7.57 -43.01 -60.61
CA ASN A 922 -7.01 -42.12 -61.63
C ASN A 922 -5.47 -42.16 -61.63
N SER A 923 -4.85 -41.93 -62.80
CA SER A 923 -3.39 -41.70 -62.92
C SER A 923 -2.93 -40.41 -62.23
N TYR A 924 -3.88 -39.51 -61.97
CA TYR A 924 -3.75 -38.33 -61.15
C TYR A 924 -4.58 -38.58 -59.88
N LYS A 925 -3.92 -38.87 -58.75
CA LYS A 925 -4.60 -39.20 -57.49
C LYS A 925 -5.18 -37.92 -56.89
N LEU A 926 -6.43 -38.04 -56.47
CA LEU A 926 -7.28 -36.88 -56.31
C LEU A 926 -7.07 -36.31 -54.91
N THR A 927 -6.43 -35.15 -54.90
CA THR A 927 -6.21 -34.36 -53.68
C THR A 927 -7.54 -33.79 -53.21
N ASP A 928 -7.55 -33.25 -51.99
CA ASP A 928 -8.66 -32.45 -51.48
C ASP A 928 -8.90 -31.15 -52.31
N GLU A 929 -8.10 -30.89 -53.36
CA GLU A 929 -8.24 -29.76 -54.29
C GLU A 929 -8.64 -30.16 -55.73
N ASP A 930 -8.37 -31.37 -56.23
CA ASP A 930 -9.20 -31.92 -57.32
C ASP A 930 -10.66 -31.98 -56.85
N VAL A 931 -10.82 -32.34 -55.57
CA VAL A 931 -12.03 -32.20 -54.75
C VAL A 931 -12.49 -30.74 -54.54
N VAL A 932 -11.75 -29.71 -54.96
CA VAL A 932 -12.15 -28.27 -54.98
C VAL A 932 -12.32 -27.67 -56.39
N ILE A 933 -11.63 -28.14 -57.43
CA ILE A 933 -12.17 -28.02 -58.81
C ILE A 933 -13.54 -28.68 -58.83
N LEU A 934 -13.68 -29.78 -58.08
CA LEU A 934 -14.97 -30.33 -57.72
C LEU A 934 -15.76 -29.51 -56.71
N ALA A 935 -15.23 -28.97 -55.62
CA ALA A 935 -16.03 -28.18 -54.68
C ALA A 935 -16.47 -26.81 -55.23
N GLY A 936 -15.91 -26.34 -56.35
CA GLY A 936 -16.54 -25.29 -57.18
C GLY A 936 -17.75 -25.82 -57.97
N ILE A 937 -17.75 -27.12 -58.29
CA ILE A 937 -18.91 -27.91 -58.73
C ILE A 937 -19.74 -28.41 -57.51
N LEU A 938 -19.38 -28.17 -56.22
CA LEU A 938 -20.11 -28.66 -55.01
C LEU A 938 -20.64 -27.60 -54.01
N GLN A 939 -19.92 -26.50 -53.70
CA GLN A 939 -20.15 -25.71 -52.48
C GLN A 939 -21.41 -24.85 -52.53
N ASP A 940 -21.53 -24.00 -53.56
CA ASP A 940 -22.80 -23.36 -53.93
C ASP A 940 -23.72 -24.34 -54.69
N CYS A 941 -23.19 -25.51 -55.05
CA CYS A 941 -23.91 -26.54 -55.76
C CYS A 941 -24.76 -27.38 -54.79
N SER A 942 -25.92 -26.81 -54.47
CA SER A 942 -27.07 -27.50 -53.86
C SER A 942 -27.48 -28.85 -54.51
N ALA A 943 -26.87 -29.24 -55.64
CA ALA A 943 -27.05 -30.55 -56.25
C ALA A 943 -26.28 -31.70 -55.57
N VAL A 944 -25.28 -31.43 -54.71
CA VAL A 944 -24.44 -32.47 -54.09
C VAL A 944 -24.58 -32.50 -52.56
N LYS A 945 -24.66 -33.73 -52.02
CA LYS A 945 -25.01 -34.03 -50.62
C LYS A 945 -24.05 -34.98 -49.90
N SER A 946 -23.26 -35.74 -50.65
CA SER A 946 -22.37 -36.78 -50.14
C SER A 946 -21.01 -36.66 -50.82
N LEU A 947 -19.94 -36.76 -50.03
CA LEU A 947 -18.58 -36.54 -50.51
C LEU A 947 -17.68 -37.64 -49.96
N ASP A 948 -17.16 -38.49 -50.84
CA ASP A 948 -16.20 -39.53 -50.47
C ASP A 948 -14.77 -39.01 -50.68
N LEU A 949 -14.12 -38.72 -49.56
CA LEU A 949 -12.71 -38.32 -49.47
C LEU A 949 -11.84 -39.44 -48.90
N SER A 950 -12.39 -40.64 -48.69
CA SER A 950 -11.68 -41.70 -47.96
C SER A 950 -10.48 -42.22 -48.73
N SER A 951 -9.36 -42.41 -48.02
CA SER A 951 -8.05 -42.74 -48.61
C SER A 951 -7.51 -41.68 -49.61
N ASN A 952 -8.09 -40.48 -49.66
CA ASN A 952 -7.37 -39.28 -50.07
C ASN A 952 -6.40 -38.89 -48.94
N ASN A 953 -5.48 -37.97 -49.21
CA ASN A 953 -4.31 -37.77 -48.34
C ASN A 953 -4.54 -36.70 -47.26
N PHE A 954 -5.68 -36.75 -46.57
CA PHE A 954 -6.14 -35.68 -45.69
C PHE A 954 -5.98 -35.98 -44.19
N SER A 955 -6.32 -35.01 -43.34
CA SER A 955 -5.84 -34.91 -41.96
C SER A 955 -6.80 -34.09 -41.09
N ASP A 956 -6.40 -33.78 -39.85
CA ASP A 956 -6.98 -32.71 -39.01
C ASP A 956 -7.34 -31.45 -39.82
N ALA A 957 -6.58 -31.09 -40.86
CA ALA A 957 -6.84 -29.89 -41.67
C ALA A 957 -8.01 -30.04 -42.66
N GLY A 958 -8.09 -31.13 -43.43
CA GLY A 958 -9.27 -31.41 -44.26
C GLY A 958 -10.49 -31.73 -43.38
N CYS A 959 -10.27 -32.40 -42.25
CA CYS A 959 -11.26 -32.60 -41.19
C CYS A 959 -11.78 -31.28 -40.62
N ILE A 960 -10.93 -30.28 -40.35
CA ILE A 960 -11.34 -28.97 -39.82
C ILE A 960 -11.88 -28.06 -40.93
N ALA A 961 -11.39 -28.15 -42.17
CA ALA A 961 -12.01 -27.48 -43.32
C ALA A 961 -13.44 -27.99 -43.49
N ILE A 962 -13.67 -29.31 -43.41
CA ILE A 962 -15.03 -29.83 -43.35
C ILE A 962 -15.71 -29.49 -42.00
N ALA A 963 -15.03 -29.40 -40.85
CA ALA A 963 -15.68 -29.03 -39.57
C ALA A 963 -16.09 -27.55 -39.48
N GLU A 964 -15.44 -26.65 -40.22
CA GLU A 964 -15.85 -25.26 -40.47
C GLU A 964 -16.99 -25.22 -41.51
N VAL A 965 -16.92 -26.04 -42.56
CA VAL A 965 -18.10 -26.33 -43.38
C VAL A 965 -19.24 -26.86 -42.51
N LEU A 966 -19.02 -27.69 -41.48
CA LEU A 966 -20.08 -28.11 -40.55
C LEU A 966 -20.53 -27.01 -39.57
N ARG A 967 -19.69 -25.99 -39.30
CA ARG A 967 -20.09 -24.78 -38.55
C ARG A 967 -20.98 -23.85 -39.38
N VAL A 968 -20.99 -23.94 -40.71
CA VAL A 968 -21.67 -22.97 -41.60
C VAL A 968 -22.61 -23.61 -42.64
N ASN A 969 -22.16 -24.61 -43.39
CA ASN A 969 -22.97 -25.46 -44.26
C ASN A 969 -23.78 -26.45 -43.40
N HIS A 970 -25.01 -26.05 -43.08
CA HIS A 970 -25.98 -26.88 -42.36
C HIS A 970 -26.72 -27.90 -43.25
N ALA A 971 -26.19 -28.22 -44.44
CA ALA A 971 -26.76 -29.21 -45.38
C ALA A 971 -25.94 -30.50 -45.50
N LEU A 972 -24.74 -30.56 -44.91
CA LEU A 972 -23.91 -31.77 -44.85
C LEU A 972 -24.30 -32.63 -43.63
N GLU A 973 -25.01 -33.72 -43.88
CA GLU A 973 -25.58 -34.60 -42.84
C GLU A 973 -24.62 -35.70 -42.36
N ALA A 974 -23.65 -36.10 -43.19
CA ALA A 974 -22.71 -37.20 -42.91
C ALA A 974 -21.33 -36.93 -43.54
N LEU A 975 -20.27 -37.37 -42.85
CA LEU A 975 -18.89 -37.04 -43.19
C LEU A 975 -17.92 -38.16 -42.85
N ASN A 976 -17.26 -38.74 -43.85
CA ASN A 976 -16.25 -39.78 -43.66
C ASN A 976 -14.85 -39.17 -43.51
N LEU A 977 -14.26 -39.31 -42.32
CA LEU A 977 -12.91 -38.84 -41.97
C LEU A 977 -11.94 -40.00 -41.70
N THR A 978 -12.34 -41.24 -42.01
CA THR A 978 -11.64 -42.44 -41.56
C THR A 978 -10.33 -42.68 -42.31
N GLY A 979 -9.27 -43.03 -41.59
CA GLY A 979 -7.94 -43.27 -42.17
C GLY A 979 -7.13 -42.00 -42.46
N ASN A 980 -7.67 -40.83 -42.10
CA ASN A 980 -7.02 -39.53 -42.25
C ASN A 980 -6.27 -39.15 -40.97
N ALA A 981 -5.18 -38.39 -41.12
CA ALA A 981 -4.26 -38.05 -40.03
C ALA A 981 -4.83 -36.99 -39.07
N ILE A 982 -5.80 -37.39 -38.25
CA ILE A 982 -6.50 -36.57 -37.25
C ILE A 982 -5.89 -36.82 -35.87
N GLY A 983 -5.88 -35.82 -34.98
CA GLY A 983 -5.16 -35.88 -33.71
C GLY A 983 -5.75 -35.02 -32.59
N ALA A 984 -5.02 -34.91 -31.47
CA ALA A 984 -5.46 -34.24 -30.24
C ALA A 984 -6.17 -32.89 -30.44
N ASN A 985 -5.70 -32.09 -31.41
CA ASN A 985 -6.19 -30.74 -31.64
C ASN A 985 -7.38 -30.66 -32.61
N GLY A 986 -7.48 -31.52 -33.63
CA GLY A 986 -8.75 -31.72 -34.34
C GLY A 986 -9.80 -32.35 -33.42
N GLY A 987 -9.40 -33.26 -32.53
CA GLY A 987 -10.24 -33.73 -31.43
C GLY A 987 -10.74 -32.58 -30.55
N ALA A 988 -9.85 -31.71 -30.05
CA ALA A 988 -10.25 -30.54 -29.27
C ALA A 988 -11.06 -29.51 -30.08
N ALA A 989 -10.77 -29.32 -31.37
CA ALA A 989 -11.53 -28.43 -32.25
C ALA A 989 -12.95 -28.96 -32.50
N LEU A 990 -13.09 -30.29 -32.67
CA LEU A 990 -14.38 -30.98 -32.72
C LEU A 990 -15.10 -30.89 -31.36
N TYR A 991 -14.41 -31.11 -30.23
CA TYR A 991 -14.96 -30.88 -28.88
C TYR A 991 -15.55 -29.48 -28.71
N PHE A 992 -14.78 -28.44 -29.06
CA PHE A 992 -15.24 -27.05 -28.96
C PHE A 992 -16.29 -26.69 -30.03
N ALA A 993 -16.24 -27.27 -31.23
CA ALA A 993 -17.31 -27.11 -32.23
C ALA A 993 -18.61 -27.80 -31.79
N LEU A 994 -18.53 -28.97 -31.15
CA LEU A 994 -19.68 -29.73 -30.63
C LEU A 994 -20.27 -29.12 -29.34
N LYS A 995 -19.56 -28.20 -28.66
CA LYS A 995 -20.16 -27.31 -27.65
C LYS A 995 -21.13 -26.28 -28.25
N VAL A 996 -21.13 -26.07 -29.58
CA VAL A 996 -21.97 -25.06 -30.26
C VAL A 996 -22.74 -25.57 -31.49
N ASN A 997 -22.44 -26.76 -32.02
CA ASN A 997 -23.13 -27.35 -33.17
C ASN A 997 -24.20 -28.36 -32.73
N PRO A 998 -25.51 -28.14 -33.02
CA PRO A 998 -26.59 -29.02 -32.61
C PRO A 998 -27.06 -30.01 -33.70
N GLN A 999 -26.46 -30.04 -34.90
CA GLN A 999 -26.95 -30.81 -36.06
C GLN A 999 -26.12 -32.04 -36.43
N LEU A 1000 -24.82 -32.06 -36.12
CA LEU A 1000 -23.97 -33.21 -36.49
C LEU A 1000 -24.30 -34.44 -35.64
N GLN A 1001 -24.90 -35.46 -36.25
CA GLN A 1001 -25.30 -36.70 -35.56
C GLN A 1001 -24.23 -37.79 -35.61
N HIS A 1002 -23.44 -37.84 -36.70
CA HIS A 1002 -22.51 -38.94 -36.97
C HIS A 1002 -21.16 -38.41 -37.48
N ILE A 1003 -20.07 -38.90 -36.91
CA ILE A 1003 -18.70 -38.59 -37.30
C ILE A 1003 -17.82 -39.81 -37.03
N TRP A 1004 -16.99 -40.20 -38.00
CA TRP A 1004 -16.09 -41.36 -37.88
C TRP A 1004 -14.65 -40.91 -37.68
N LEU A 1005 -14.13 -41.15 -36.47
CA LEU A 1005 -12.79 -40.74 -36.03
C LEU A 1005 -11.92 -41.97 -35.70
N GLU A 1006 -12.11 -43.07 -36.42
CA GLU A 1006 -11.32 -44.29 -36.27
C GLU A 1006 -9.95 -44.17 -36.96
N ASN A 1007 -8.92 -44.78 -36.35
CA ASN A 1007 -7.50 -44.59 -36.67
C ASN A 1007 -7.03 -43.11 -36.59
N THR A 1008 -7.54 -42.38 -35.60
CA THR A 1008 -7.11 -41.01 -35.28
C THR A 1008 -6.38 -40.97 -33.92
N ALA A 1009 -5.50 -39.99 -33.74
CA ALA A 1009 -4.55 -39.88 -32.63
C ALA A 1009 -5.02 -38.91 -31.53
N ILE A 1010 -6.30 -38.96 -31.15
CA ILE A 1010 -6.88 -38.12 -30.09
C ILE A 1010 -6.62 -38.76 -28.72
N PRO A 1011 -6.12 -38.02 -27.70
CA PRO A 1011 -5.92 -38.51 -26.34
C PRO A 1011 -7.21 -39.03 -25.71
N ARG A 1012 -7.11 -40.09 -24.91
CA ARG A 1012 -8.27 -40.76 -24.31
C ARG A 1012 -9.10 -39.84 -23.41
N GLU A 1013 -8.47 -38.96 -22.64
CA GLU A 1013 -9.15 -37.96 -21.80
C GLU A 1013 -10.04 -37.04 -22.65
N ILE A 1014 -9.51 -36.55 -23.78
CA ILE A 1014 -10.25 -35.70 -24.73
C ILE A 1014 -11.37 -36.50 -25.44
N LEU A 1015 -11.16 -37.78 -25.74
CA LEU A 1015 -12.21 -38.65 -26.30
C LEU A 1015 -13.34 -38.93 -25.30
N GLU A 1016 -13.03 -39.12 -24.02
CA GLU A 1016 -14.02 -39.28 -22.95
C GLU A 1016 -14.76 -37.96 -22.69
N ASP A 1017 -14.08 -36.82 -22.80
CA ASP A 1017 -14.67 -35.47 -22.81
C ASP A 1017 -15.64 -35.26 -23.99
N ILE A 1018 -15.24 -35.61 -25.23
CA ILE A 1018 -16.11 -35.54 -26.44
C ILE A 1018 -17.33 -36.45 -26.28
N ALA A 1019 -17.13 -37.68 -25.80
CA ALA A 1019 -18.21 -38.60 -25.52
C ALA A 1019 -19.17 -38.06 -24.45
N SER A 1020 -18.65 -37.37 -23.42
CA SER A 1020 -19.49 -36.76 -22.38
C SER A 1020 -20.39 -35.65 -22.94
N LEU A 1021 -19.89 -34.79 -23.83
CA LEU A 1021 -20.70 -33.76 -24.50
C LEU A 1021 -21.77 -34.38 -25.40
N LEU A 1022 -21.39 -35.40 -26.18
CA LEU A 1022 -22.34 -36.11 -27.04
C LEU A 1022 -23.42 -36.85 -26.21
N HIS A 1023 -23.14 -37.22 -24.96
CA HIS A 1023 -24.13 -37.81 -24.04
C HIS A 1023 -24.98 -36.76 -23.30
N VAL A 1024 -24.44 -35.58 -23.00
CA VAL A 1024 -25.22 -34.42 -22.54
C VAL A 1024 -26.20 -33.97 -23.63
N ASN A 1025 -25.80 -34.03 -24.90
CA ASN A 1025 -26.66 -33.80 -26.06
C ASN A 1025 -27.72 -34.93 -26.29
N GLN A 1026 -27.93 -35.86 -25.34
CA GLN A 1026 -28.81 -37.03 -25.50
C GLN A 1026 -29.89 -37.26 -24.41
N THR A 1027 -30.04 -36.46 -23.33
CA THR A 1027 -31.05 -36.74 -22.26
C THR A 1027 -31.82 -35.54 -21.65
N PRO A 1028 -33.07 -35.71 -21.12
CA PRO A 1028 -34.08 -34.62 -21.12
C PRO A 1028 -34.91 -34.35 -19.82
N TYR A 1029 -34.92 -33.09 -19.36
CA TYR A 1029 -35.95 -32.34 -18.56
C TYR A 1029 -36.68 -32.94 -17.31
N ARG A 1030 -36.47 -32.27 -16.15
CA ARG A 1030 -37.34 -32.11 -14.93
C ARG A 1030 -37.82 -33.33 -14.07
N ALA A 1031 -37.17 -33.44 -12.89
CA ALA A 1031 -37.73 -33.67 -11.52
C ALA A 1031 -38.14 -35.08 -10.98
N VAL A 1032 -37.88 -35.24 -9.66
CA VAL A 1032 -38.30 -36.28 -8.68
C VAL A 1032 -37.68 -37.70 -8.74
N ILE A 1033 -36.50 -37.79 -8.11
CA ILE A 1033 -36.03 -38.77 -7.10
C ILE A 1033 -36.88 -40.03 -6.83
N ASP A 1034 -36.21 -41.19 -6.86
CA ASP A 1034 -36.40 -42.30 -5.91
C ASP A 1034 -35.01 -42.67 -5.33
N MET A 1035 -34.93 -43.12 -4.06
CA MET A 1035 -33.67 -43.47 -3.40
C MET A 1035 -33.67 -44.93 -2.95
N ARG A 1036 -32.61 -45.67 -3.32
CA ARG A 1036 -32.28 -46.93 -2.64
C ARG A 1036 -31.33 -46.66 -1.48
N ASP A 1037 -31.66 -47.22 -0.33
CA ASP A 1037 -30.80 -47.33 0.86
C ASP A 1037 -29.43 -47.95 0.50
N VAL A 1038 -28.34 -47.70 1.22
CA VAL A 1038 -28.20 -47.46 2.68
C VAL A 1038 -27.24 -46.30 2.97
N LYS A 1039 -27.32 -45.72 4.19
CA LYS A 1039 -26.48 -44.62 4.70
C LYS A 1039 -25.48 -45.08 5.78
N LEU A 1040 -24.61 -44.15 6.21
CA LEU A 1040 -23.98 -44.06 7.55
C LEU A 1040 -22.95 -45.16 7.89
N ASP A 1041 -22.01 -44.98 8.83
CA ASP A 1041 -21.61 -43.82 9.67
C ASP A 1041 -20.13 -43.47 9.34
N GLU A 1042 -19.64 -42.23 9.37
CA GLU A 1042 -19.63 -41.27 10.48
C GLU A 1042 -19.68 -39.82 9.98
N VAL A 1043 -20.37 -38.96 10.74
CA VAL A 1043 -20.41 -37.51 10.55
C VAL A 1043 -19.80 -36.84 11.77
N SER A 1044 -18.89 -35.89 11.54
CA SER A 1044 -18.81 -34.67 12.35
C SER A 1044 -18.44 -33.54 11.39
N ASP A 1045 -19.39 -32.75 10.89
CA ASP A 1045 -20.20 -31.74 11.59
C ASP A 1045 -19.46 -30.42 11.84
N GLU A 1046 -20.28 -29.37 11.87
CA GLU A 1046 -20.01 -28.00 12.32
C GLU A 1046 -18.86 -27.25 11.61
N THR A 1047 -19.12 -26.57 10.48
CA THR A 1047 -19.76 -25.22 10.34
C THR A 1047 -18.78 -24.06 10.66
N GLN A 1048 -19.04 -22.79 10.35
CA GLN A 1048 -20.22 -22.09 9.83
C GLN A 1048 -19.81 -21.21 8.62
N PHE A 1049 -20.56 -21.25 7.50
CA PHE A 1049 -21.54 -20.21 7.10
C PHE A 1049 -20.94 -18.85 6.70
N ARG A 1050 -21.12 -18.45 5.44
CA ARG A 1050 -22.17 -17.52 4.95
C ARG A 1050 -21.94 -16.07 5.41
N SER A 1051 -21.55 -15.15 4.52
CA SER A 1051 -22.34 -14.52 3.44
C SER A 1051 -23.33 -13.47 3.94
N THR A 1052 -23.78 -12.58 3.04
CA THR A 1052 -24.46 -11.28 3.31
C THR A 1052 -23.48 -10.18 3.75
N ASP A 1053 -23.59 -8.94 3.27
CA ASP A 1053 -24.39 -8.42 2.15
C ASP A 1053 -23.77 -7.07 1.66
N TYR A 1054 -24.58 -6.23 1.03
CA TYR A 1054 -24.33 -4.81 0.71
C TYR A 1054 -23.32 -4.56 -0.42
N TYR A 1055 -23.72 -3.96 -1.55
CA TYR A 1055 -24.56 -2.74 -1.66
C TYR A 1055 -24.00 -1.54 -0.88
N VAL A 1056 -22.67 -1.49 -0.70
CA VAL A 1056 -21.92 -0.22 -0.63
C VAL A 1056 -21.02 -0.10 -1.87
N ALA A 1057 -21.67 -0.02 -3.03
CA ALA A 1057 -21.19 0.95 -4.00
C ALA A 1057 -21.39 2.35 -3.39
N GLN A 1058 -20.54 3.32 -3.76
CA GLN A 1058 -20.50 4.69 -3.20
C GLN A 1058 -19.75 4.91 -1.87
N THR A 1059 -18.50 4.44 -1.75
CA THR A 1059 -17.43 5.30 -1.17
C THR A 1059 -16.05 5.03 -1.76
N ILE A 1060 -15.83 5.66 -2.92
CA ILE A 1060 -14.65 6.49 -3.24
C ILE A 1060 -13.81 6.85 -1.98
N SER A 1061 -12.49 6.69 -1.94
CA SER A 1061 -11.58 6.27 -3.02
C SER A 1061 -10.12 6.07 -2.58
N LEU A 1062 -9.34 5.47 -3.50
CA LEU A 1062 -7.94 5.81 -3.83
C LEU A 1062 -6.92 6.01 -2.68
N LYS A 1063 -5.95 5.08 -2.63
CA LYS A 1063 -4.49 5.23 -2.34
C LYS A 1063 -4.01 4.19 -1.30
N ASN A 1064 -2.90 3.48 -1.50
CA ASN A 1064 -2.08 3.33 -2.71
C ASN A 1064 -1.12 2.12 -2.58
N GLU A 1065 -0.31 1.89 -3.61
CA GLU A 1065 0.90 1.06 -3.56
C GLU A 1065 0.66 -0.44 -3.35
N SER A 1066 1.76 -1.20 -3.20
CA SER A 1066 1.79 -2.66 -3.33
C SER A 1066 1.26 -3.17 -4.68
N ILE A 1067 2.00 -2.85 -5.75
CA ILE A 1067 1.94 -3.52 -7.06
C ILE A 1067 0.63 -3.44 -7.85
N GLU A 1068 -0.07 -2.31 -7.70
CA GLU A 1068 -0.59 -1.50 -8.82
C GLU A 1068 0.60 -1.09 -9.73
N GLY A 1069 1.38 -2.08 -10.26
CA GLY A 1069 2.83 -2.00 -10.56
C GLY A 1069 3.38 -2.80 -11.76
N CYS A 1070 4.47 -2.43 -12.47
CA CYS A 1070 5.44 -1.32 -12.36
C CYS A 1070 6.14 -0.90 -13.68
N MET A 1071 5.96 0.34 -14.14
CA MET A 1071 6.72 1.10 -15.11
C MET A 1071 8.23 1.08 -14.85
N ARG A 1072 9.06 1.36 -15.83
CA ARG A 1072 8.73 1.85 -17.17
C ARG A 1072 9.23 0.81 -18.19
N ALA A 1073 9.09 1.08 -19.48
CA ALA A 1073 10.05 1.91 -20.19
C ALA A 1073 9.50 2.26 -21.57
N GLU A 1074 8.42 3.07 -21.53
CA GLU A 1074 7.68 3.76 -22.60
C GLU A 1074 7.43 3.00 -23.90
N VAL A 1075 6.56 3.61 -24.69
CA VAL A 1075 6.78 3.83 -26.10
C VAL A 1075 6.92 5.33 -26.22
N GLN A 1076 7.92 5.91 -26.87
CA GLN A 1076 7.60 6.68 -28.07
C GLN A 1076 8.86 7.14 -28.82
N PRO A 1077 8.87 6.89 -30.12
CA PRO A 1077 9.45 5.59 -30.49
C PRO A 1077 10.57 5.73 -31.56
N ILE A 1078 10.77 4.67 -32.35
CA ILE A 1078 10.59 4.65 -33.82
C ILE A 1078 11.79 4.00 -34.55
N LYS A 1079 11.61 3.10 -35.53
CA LYS A 1079 10.40 2.41 -36.00
C LYS A 1079 10.41 0.98 -35.47
#